data_AF-A0A135L977-F1
#
_entry.id   AF-A0A135L977-F1
#
_cell.length_a   1.000
_cell.length_b   1.000
_cell.length_c   1.000
_cell.angle_alpha   90.00
_cell.angle_beta   90.00
_cell.angle_gamma   90.00
#
_symmetry.space_group_name_H-M   'P 1'
#
loop_
_entity.id
_entity.type
_entity.pdbx_description
1 polymer ?
#
loop_
_entity_poly.entity_id
_entity_poly.type
_entity_poly.pdbx_seq_one_letter_code
_entity_poly.pdbx_strand_id
1 'polypeptide(L)'
;MSYQSEPTFPAQKAPVEPTLLHPRTAQRRLKKLVEDEQHTILTTLPQDTKLSVALDCWTSPFQQAFMAITGYFIDRDWNYREILLGFEPLDGAHSGINLSGMLMDIFRKLDITDRVLAITSDNAPNNTTLVQAVQDSIDSLELPNNPVVVRIPCLAHVIQLSLRELLGSVKVDPQNDTTDRNVSDVQAQAQARSLRASQSEQVIVQTLVKIRGLAVFINASPQRRDDFFRLQTNGAKLAPIQDVRTRWNSTFLMLRRAKRLSKPCDEYCDNIGTQKYKLSKAEWRQVDYLLYITEPFYRFTTVLSKTKEITVHHVFGIYNALFDHFEDSIARLTPKTIPWKKAMLQALNAGMAKLTSYYAKTKEIHGNLYAIGTILAPQHKLHFFSSKAWGTSENDTNWSDQYKETLRQFMAPYAQRHTQAQPLQGEQTPKRHSASTSDLDALLDIRPHIHSDPSTSEHELARYLEKPRRKVDPLEFWKEHEDEFPILSSVARDILSIPATGAGVERLFNSARDVCHYRRGRLSAKTIQDIMMFRCKTQFDIEIEELPDEDMSLDSIQEADEQREAELTTDMPEPISDGEDSEDNDPVGLIEYEFIMESQLPCPSIVPSTRKRQRSELVDSEDESSPHLPLYGDEVGTQRRPGLREVRKRGKPSDDQFVSY
;
A
#
# COMPACT_ATOMS: atom_id res chain seq x y z
N MET A 1 61.46 42.67 -43.48
CA MET A 1 60.07 43.18 -43.42
C MET A 1 59.17 42.16 -44.07
N SER A 2 58.45 41.39 -43.27
CA SER A 2 57.28 40.60 -43.70
C SER A 2 56.63 40.01 -42.44
N TYR A 3 55.54 40.64 -42.01
CA TYR A 3 54.64 40.12 -40.99
C TYR A 3 54.09 38.77 -41.46
N GLN A 4 54.31 37.71 -40.69
CA GLN A 4 53.55 36.46 -40.83
C GLN A 4 52.38 36.53 -39.84
N SER A 5 51.18 36.59 -40.40
CA SER A 5 49.91 36.53 -39.70
C SER A 5 49.73 35.17 -39.02
N GLU A 6 49.41 35.18 -37.73
CA GLU A 6 48.99 33.99 -36.98
C GLU A 6 47.71 33.37 -37.59
N PRO A 7 47.59 32.03 -37.58
CA PRO A 7 46.39 31.35 -38.04
C PRO A 7 45.24 31.54 -37.03
N THR A 8 44.18 32.18 -37.48
CA THR A 8 42.89 32.25 -36.76
C THR A 8 42.36 30.83 -36.50
N PHE A 9 42.23 30.47 -35.22
CA PHE A 9 41.53 29.27 -34.79
C PHE A 9 40.06 29.32 -35.28
N PRO A 10 39.51 28.25 -35.88
CA PRO A 10 38.12 28.23 -36.26
C PRO A 10 37.26 28.31 -35.00
N ALA A 11 36.41 29.34 -34.94
CA ALA A 11 35.40 29.50 -33.90
C ALA A 11 34.65 28.17 -33.71
N GLN A 12 34.72 27.60 -32.51
CA GLN A 12 33.86 26.49 -32.13
C GLN A 12 32.41 26.90 -32.42
N LYS A 13 31.73 26.17 -33.31
CA LYS A 13 30.31 26.38 -33.58
C LYS A 13 29.59 26.38 -32.24
N ALA A 14 28.87 27.45 -31.94
CA ALA A 14 28.00 27.52 -30.77
C ALA A 14 27.14 26.25 -30.72
N PRO A 15 27.00 25.60 -29.55
CA PRO A 15 26.15 24.43 -29.43
C PRO A 15 24.76 24.80 -29.97
N VAL A 16 24.28 24.00 -30.93
CA VAL A 16 22.95 24.18 -31.53
C VAL A 16 21.95 24.19 -30.38
N GLU A 17 21.26 25.32 -30.18
CA GLU A 17 20.21 25.40 -29.17
C GLU A 17 19.24 24.24 -29.40
N PRO A 18 19.00 23.38 -28.40
CA PRO A 18 18.08 22.27 -28.56
C PRO A 18 16.73 22.87 -28.94
N THR A 19 16.21 22.45 -30.10
CA THR A 19 14.91 22.94 -30.58
C THR A 19 13.84 22.44 -29.62
N LEU A 20 13.44 23.29 -28.66
CA LEU A 20 12.40 22.97 -27.70
C LEU A 20 11.10 22.70 -28.46
N LEU A 21 10.51 21.53 -28.23
CA LEU A 21 9.24 21.16 -28.84
C LEU A 21 8.15 22.13 -28.38
N HIS A 22 7.31 22.56 -29.32
CA HIS A 22 6.09 23.29 -28.96
C HIS A 22 5.23 22.43 -28.01
N PRO A 23 4.65 22.98 -26.92
CA PRO A 23 3.93 22.21 -25.90
C PRO A 23 2.84 21.27 -26.45
N ARG A 24 2.06 21.73 -27.44
CA ARG A 24 1.04 20.89 -28.11
C ARG A 24 1.64 19.70 -28.87
N THR A 25 2.82 19.87 -29.46
CA THR A 25 3.53 18.80 -30.17
C THR A 25 4.07 17.80 -29.17
N ALA A 26 4.62 18.27 -28.04
CA ALA A 26 5.06 17.42 -26.94
C ALA A 26 3.88 16.61 -26.38
N GLN A 27 2.74 17.24 -26.06
CA GLN A 27 1.54 16.57 -25.56
C GLN A 27 1.00 15.51 -26.53
N ARG A 28 0.93 15.82 -27.84
CA ARG A 28 0.47 14.85 -28.84
C ARG A 28 1.40 13.64 -28.92
N ARG A 29 2.73 13.87 -28.91
CA ARG A 29 3.71 12.78 -28.91
C ARG A 29 3.61 11.94 -27.65
N LEU A 30 3.44 12.59 -26.50
CA LEU A 30 3.27 11.94 -25.20
C LEU A 30 2.05 11.02 -25.19
N LYS A 31 0.89 11.50 -25.64
CA LYS A 31 -0.35 10.71 -25.73
C LYS A 31 -0.16 9.49 -26.63
N LYS A 32 0.43 9.66 -27.81
CA LYS A 32 0.71 8.53 -28.70
C LYS A 32 1.63 7.51 -28.05
N LEU A 33 2.70 7.96 -27.38
CA LEU A 33 3.64 7.08 -26.69
C LEU A 33 3.02 6.29 -25.53
N VAL A 34 1.99 6.84 -24.87
CA VAL A 34 1.20 6.14 -23.85
C VAL A 34 0.31 5.09 -24.50
N GLU A 35 -0.43 5.47 -25.55
CA GLU A 35 -1.35 4.56 -26.25
C GLU A 35 -0.61 3.37 -26.88
N ASP A 36 0.53 3.62 -27.54
CA ASP A 36 1.38 2.56 -28.11
C ASP A 36 1.90 1.59 -27.02
N GLU A 37 2.23 2.11 -25.83
CA GLU A 37 2.73 1.30 -24.70
C GLU A 37 1.63 0.46 -24.06
N GLN A 38 0.47 1.08 -23.76
CA GLN A 38 -0.67 0.35 -23.23
C GLN A 38 -1.05 -0.79 -24.16
N HIS A 39 -1.05 -0.52 -25.47
CA HIS A 39 -1.30 -1.57 -26.45
C HIS A 39 -0.21 -2.65 -26.43
N THR A 40 1.07 -2.28 -26.35
CA THR A 40 2.20 -3.23 -26.29
C THR A 40 2.08 -4.14 -25.08
N ILE A 41 1.87 -3.59 -23.88
CA ILE A 41 1.71 -4.39 -22.65
C ILE A 41 0.45 -5.25 -22.73
N LEU A 42 -0.69 -4.71 -23.19
CA LEU A 42 -1.92 -5.49 -23.34
C LEU A 42 -1.82 -6.60 -24.40
N THR A 43 -0.87 -6.55 -25.35
CA THR A 43 -0.62 -7.69 -26.25
C THR A 43 0.10 -8.85 -25.56
N THR A 44 0.76 -8.61 -24.41
CA THR A 44 1.37 -9.68 -23.61
C THR A 44 0.34 -10.49 -22.83
N LEU A 45 -0.84 -9.90 -22.58
CA LEU A 45 -1.99 -10.57 -21.97
C LEU A 45 -2.47 -11.71 -22.90
N PRO A 46 -2.42 -12.99 -22.48
CA PRO A 46 -2.80 -14.11 -23.33
C PRO A 46 -4.27 -14.02 -23.76
N GLN A 47 -4.63 -14.48 -24.96
CA GLN A 47 -5.94 -14.22 -25.58
C GLN A 47 -7.15 -14.66 -24.72
N ASP A 48 -7.02 -15.77 -23.99
CA ASP A 48 -8.11 -16.38 -23.20
C ASP A 48 -8.07 -16.06 -21.69
N THR A 49 -7.13 -15.21 -21.28
CA THR A 49 -6.89 -14.83 -19.88
C THR A 49 -7.73 -13.61 -19.49
N LYS A 50 -8.20 -13.57 -18.26
CA LYS A 50 -8.89 -12.41 -17.71
C LYS A 50 -7.92 -11.48 -17.00
N LEU A 51 -8.32 -10.24 -16.80
CA LEU A 51 -7.57 -9.25 -16.04
C LEU A 51 -8.37 -8.75 -14.84
N SER A 52 -7.66 -8.39 -13.78
CA SER A 52 -8.23 -7.76 -12.60
C SER A 52 -7.91 -6.27 -12.63
N VAL A 53 -8.79 -5.45 -12.06
CA VAL A 53 -8.60 -3.99 -11.99
C VAL A 53 -8.55 -3.59 -10.53
N ALA A 54 -7.68 -2.66 -10.16
CA ALA A 54 -7.83 -1.88 -8.93
C ALA A 54 -8.06 -0.42 -9.28
N LEU A 55 -8.95 0.23 -8.54
CA LEU A 55 -9.24 1.64 -8.72
C LEU A 55 -9.35 2.36 -7.38
N ASP A 56 -9.04 3.65 -7.42
CA ASP A 56 -9.22 4.55 -6.29
C ASP A 56 -9.38 5.99 -6.78
N CYS A 57 -9.96 6.84 -5.93
CA CYS A 57 -10.22 8.25 -6.21
C CYS A 57 -9.38 9.14 -5.32
N TRP A 58 -8.63 10.05 -5.92
CA TRP A 58 -7.79 11.01 -5.22
C TRP A 58 -8.14 12.44 -5.56
N THR A 59 -8.17 13.31 -4.55
CA THR A 59 -8.30 14.76 -4.74
C THR A 59 -6.96 15.43 -4.51
N SER A 60 -6.48 16.14 -5.52
CA SER A 60 -5.24 16.90 -5.44
C SER A 60 -5.32 18.08 -4.46
N PRO A 61 -4.17 18.60 -3.99
CA PRO A 61 -4.12 19.82 -3.17
C PRO A 61 -4.79 21.05 -3.82
N PHE A 62 -4.98 21.04 -5.13
CA PHE A 62 -5.66 22.10 -5.89
C PHE A 62 -7.13 21.80 -6.18
N GLN A 63 -7.74 20.88 -5.42
CA GLN A 63 -9.16 20.52 -5.52
C GLN A 63 -9.58 19.93 -6.87
N GLN A 64 -8.64 19.36 -7.62
CA GLN A 64 -8.93 18.55 -8.81
C GLN A 64 -9.01 17.09 -8.40
N ALA A 65 -10.13 16.44 -8.68
CA ALA A 65 -10.35 15.03 -8.40
C ALA A 65 -9.95 14.16 -9.60
N PHE A 66 -9.40 12.98 -9.31
CA PHE A 66 -8.96 12.01 -10.30
C PHE A 66 -9.35 10.60 -9.86
N MET A 67 -9.65 9.73 -10.82
CA MET A 67 -9.73 8.29 -10.61
C MET A 67 -8.55 7.63 -11.32
N ALA A 68 -7.77 6.87 -10.57
CA ALA A 68 -6.69 6.07 -11.12
C ALA A 68 -7.15 4.61 -11.21
N ILE A 69 -6.85 3.98 -12.34
CA ILE A 69 -7.35 2.64 -12.70
C ILE A 69 -6.15 1.83 -13.17
N THR A 70 -5.81 0.80 -12.41
CA THR A 70 -4.66 -0.08 -12.67
C THR A 70 -5.15 -1.48 -13.00
N GLY A 71 -4.66 -2.06 -14.08
CA GLY A 71 -4.93 -3.43 -14.50
C GLY A 71 -3.83 -4.38 -14.02
N TYR A 72 -4.21 -5.60 -13.71
CA TYR A 72 -3.35 -6.67 -13.22
C TYR A 72 -3.65 -7.96 -13.97
N PHE A 73 -2.61 -8.62 -14.44
CA PHE A 73 -2.70 -9.91 -15.11
C PHE A 73 -1.38 -10.65 -15.02
N ILE A 74 -1.41 -11.95 -15.34
CA ILE A 74 -0.19 -12.77 -15.44
C ILE A 74 0.04 -13.04 -16.94
N ASP A 75 1.24 -12.74 -17.43
CA ASP A 75 1.60 -12.92 -18.84
C ASP A 75 1.93 -14.38 -19.19
N ARG A 76 2.31 -14.62 -20.45
CA ARG A 76 2.66 -15.97 -20.95
C ARG A 76 3.89 -16.57 -20.26
N ASP A 77 4.77 -15.74 -19.73
CA ASP A 77 6.01 -16.15 -19.07
C ASP A 77 5.84 -16.29 -17.56
N TRP A 78 4.59 -16.21 -17.07
CA TRP A 78 4.19 -16.21 -15.66
C TRP A 78 4.68 -15.02 -14.85
N ASN A 79 4.93 -13.89 -15.50
CA ASN A 79 5.22 -12.65 -14.78
C ASN A 79 3.94 -11.94 -14.40
N TYR A 80 3.85 -11.49 -13.15
CA TYR A 80 2.78 -10.60 -12.71
C TYR A 80 2.99 -9.20 -13.30
N ARG A 81 2.01 -8.72 -14.06
CA ARG A 81 2.04 -7.43 -14.75
C ARG A 81 1.08 -6.47 -14.09
N GLU A 82 1.58 -5.26 -13.83
CA GLU A 82 0.81 -4.10 -13.37
C GLU A 82 0.84 -3.04 -14.47
N ILE A 83 -0.32 -2.49 -14.84
CA ILE A 83 -0.44 -1.47 -15.89
C ILE A 83 -1.42 -0.37 -15.50
N LEU A 84 -1.03 0.89 -15.66
CA LEU A 84 -1.97 2.01 -15.56
C LEU A 84 -2.88 2.05 -16.80
N LEU A 85 -4.16 1.73 -16.61
CA LEU A 85 -5.19 1.75 -17.66
C LEU A 85 -5.74 3.16 -17.87
N GLY A 86 -5.87 3.94 -16.79
CA GLY A 86 -6.35 5.32 -16.86
C GLY A 86 -6.06 6.13 -15.61
N PHE A 87 -5.86 7.44 -15.79
CA PHE A 87 -5.76 8.44 -14.73
C PHE A 87 -6.70 9.59 -15.08
N GLU A 88 -7.99 9.41 -14.84
CA GLU A 88 -9.02 10.27 -15.42
C GLU A 88 -9.45 11.37 -14.46
N PRO A 89 -9.56 12.63 -14.92
CA PRO A 89 -10.16 13.69 -14.12
C PRO A 89 -11.65 13.40 -13.88
N LEU A 90 -12.08 13.60 -12.64
CA LEU A 90 -13.49 13.41 -12.24
C LEU A 90 -14.24 14.73 -12.31
N ASP A 91 -15.33 14.75 -13.07
CA ASP A 91 -16.28 15.86 -13.13
C ASP A 91 -17.59 15.48 -12.44
N GLY A 92 -18.16 16.42 -11.67
CA GLY A 92 -19.46 16.24 -11.02
C GLY A 92 -19.42 15.38 -9.75
N ALA A 93 -20.55 14.72 -9.45
CA ALA A 93 -20.68 13.91 -8.24
C ALA A 93 -19.92 12.58 -8.38
N HIS A 94 -19.20 12.16 -7.34
CA HIS A 94 -18.49 10.88 -7.28
C HIS A 94 -19.44 9.71 -6.95
N SER A 95 -20.59 9.65 -7.62
CA SER A 95 -21.54 8.56 -7.49
C SER A 95 -21.01 7.32 -8.21
N GLY A 96 -21.39 6.13 -7.74
CA GLY A 96 -20.97 4.87 -8.38
C GLY A 96 -21.34 4.80 -9.86
N ILE A 97 -22.48 5.38 -10.25
CA ILE A 97 -22.95 5.44 -11.65
C ILE A 97 -22.05 6.33 -12.53
N ASN A 98 -21.58 7.46 -12.00
CA ASN A 98 -20.69 8.33 -12.76
C ASN A 98 -19.32 7.66 -12.96
N LEU A 99 -18.80 7.05 -11.89
CA LEU A 99 -17.54 6.31 -11.93
C LEU A 99 -17.62 5.09 -12.86
N SER A 100 -18.76 4.37 -12.88
CA SER A 100 -18.94 3.22 -13.77
C SER A 100 -18.96 3.63 -15.24
N GLY A 101 -19.59 4.75 -15.60
CA GLY A 101 -19.60 5.26 -16.97
C GLY A 101 -18.18 5.51 -17.50
N MET A 102 -17.35 6.18 -16.69
CA MET A 102 -15.94 6.42 -17.00
C MET A 102 -15.13 5.13 -17.12
N LEU A 103 -15.34 4.18 -16.20
CA LEU A 103 -14.65 2.90 -16.22
C LEU A 103 -15.02 2.09 -17.48
N MET A 104 -16.30 2.08 -17.87
CA MET A 104 -16.77 1.44 -19.10
C MET A 104 -16.24 2.11 -20.37
N ASP A 105 -16.07 3.44 -20.38
CA ASP A 105 -15.41 4.14 -21.49
C ASP A 105 -13.97 3.65 -21.69
N ILE A 106 -13.23 3.44 -20.60
CA ILE A 106 -11.87 2.88 -20.64
C ILE A 106 -11.88 1.44 -21.12
N PHE A 107 -12.78 0.59 -20.60
CA PHE A 107 -12.89 -0.80 -21.02
C PHE A 107 -13.19 -0.94 -22.51
N ARG A 108 -14.07 -0.09 -23.04
CA ARG A 108 -14.36 -0.01 -24.49
C ARG A 108 -13.17 0.51 -25.28
N LYS A 109 -12.49 1.56 -24.80
CA LYS A 109 -11.33 2.15 -25.48
C LYS A 109 -10.19 1.14 -25.64
N LEU A 110 -9.98 0.30 -24.63
CA LEU A 110 -8.90 -0.68 -24.58
C LEU A 110 -9.30 -2.08 -25.09
N ASP A 111 -10.55 -2.26 -25.50
CA ASP A 111 -11.11 -3.54 -25.97
C ASP A 111 -10.94 -4.69 -24.95
N ILE A 112 -11.27 -4.40 -23.69
CA ILE A 112 -11.15 -5.34 -22.56
C ILE A 112 -12.47 -5.60 -21.82
N THR A 113 -13.58 -5.14 -22.36
CA THR A 113 -14.90 -5.19 -21.69
C THR A 113 -15.31 -6.60 -21.28
N ASP A 114 -14.99 -7.60 -22.10
CA ASP A 114 -15.31 -9.01 -21.86
C ASP A 114 -14.25 -9.75 -21.02
N ARG A 115 -13.16 -9.07 -20.67
CA ARG A 115 -11.96 -9.66 -20.05
C ARG A 115 -11.78 -9.34 -18.58
N VAL A 116 -12.59 -8.44 -18.02
CA VAL A 116 -12.48 -8.04 -16.61
C VAL A 116 -13.08 -9.11 -15.70
N LEU A 117 -12.28 -9.64 -14.77
CA LEU A 117 -12.72 -10.61 -13.77
C LEU A 117 -13.17 -9.95 -12.47
N ALA A 118 -12.36 -9.00 -12.00
CA ALA A 118 -12.50 -8.45 -10.65
C ALA A 118 -12.16 -6.97 -10.61
N ILE A 119 -12.86 -6.23 -9.74
CA ILE A 119 -12.58 -4.82 -9.43
C ILE A 119 -12.28 -4.69 -7.95
N THR A 120 -11.04 -4.34 -7.63
CA THR A 120 -10.54 -4.06 -6.29
C THR A 120 -10.68 -2.58 -5.99
N SER A 121 -11.36 -2.26 -4.89
CA SER A 121 -11.59 -0.87 -4.49
C SER A 121 -11.65 -0.73 -2.97
N ASP A 122 -11.59 0.51 -2.48
CA ASP A 122 -11.81 0.79 -1.06
C ASP A 122 -13.20 0.32 -0.60
N ASN A 123 -13.46 0.41 0.70
CA ASN A 123 -14.71 -0.01 1.29
C ASN A 123 -15.80 1.07 1.34
N ALA A 124 -15.71 2.10 0.50
CA ALA A 124 -16.72 3.15 0.40
C ALA A 124 -18.04 2.61 -0.23
N PRO A 125 -19.22 3.05 0.26
CA PRO A 125 -20.51 2.52 -0.22
C PRO A 125 -20.80 2.74 -1.71
N ASN A 126 -20.26 3.81 -2.30
CA ASN A 126 -20.41 4.11 -3.73
C ASN A 126 -19.71 3.08 -4.63
N ASN A 127 -18.72 2.33 -4.13
CA ASN A 127 -18.05 1.31 -4.91
C ASN A 127 -18.90 0.04 -5.10
N THR A 128 -19.85 -0.22 -4.22
CA THR A 128 -20.86 -1.27 -4.45
C THR A 128 -21.77 -0.89 -5.62
N THR A 129 -22.25 0.35 -5.67
CA THR A 129 -23.10 0.81 -6.77
C THR A 129 -22.33 0.97 -8.09
N LEU A 130 -21.03 1.28 -8.02
CA LEU A 130 -20.13 1.29 -9.17
C LEU A 130 -20.08 -0.08 -9.84
N VAL A 131 -19.73 -1.14 -9.09
CA VAL A 131 -19.56 -2.47 -9.69
C VAL A 131 -20.89 -3.03 -10.19
N GLN A 132 -22.01 -2.77 -9.49
CA GLN A 132 -23.32 -3.14 -10.00
C GLN A 132 -23.63 -2.47 -11.34
N ALA A 133 -23.40 -1.15 -11.47
CA ALA A 133 -23.64 -0.44 -12.72
C ALA A 133 -22.70 -0.87 -13.86
N VAL A 134 -21.48 -1.31 -13.54
CA VAL A 134 -20.57 -1.96 -14.51
C VAL A 134 -21.16 -3.28 -14.98
N GLN A 135 -21.62 -4.14 -14.06
CA GLN A 135 -22.24 -5.42 -14.41
C GLN A 135 -23.48 -5.22 -15.28
N ASP A 136 -24.38 -4.30 -14.90
CA ASP A 136 -25.59 -4.00 -15.68
C ASP A 136 -25.24 -3.53 -17.11
N SER A 137 -24.15 -2.76 -17.25
CA SER A 137 -23.66 -2.30 -18.54
C SER A 137 -23.10 -3.46 -19.37
N ILE A 138 -22.39 -4.40 -18.76
CA ILE A 138 -21.85 -5.60 -19.42
C ILE A 138 -22.98 -6.53 -19.85
N ASP A 139 -23.96 -6.78 -18.98
CA ASP A 139 -25.13 -7.61 -19.28
C ASP A 139 -25.91 -7.05 -20.49
N SER A 140 -26.00 -5.72 -20.61
CA SER A 140 -26.67 -5.04 -21.73
C SER A 140 -25.98 -5.20 -23.09
N LEU A 141 -24.70 -5.64 -23.11
CA LEU A 141 -23.95 -5.88 -24.34
C LEU A 141 -24.17 -7.29 -24.92
N GLU A 142 -24.91 -8.15 -24.21
CA GLU A 142 -25.25 -9.53 -24.63
C GLU A 142 -24.02 -10.33 -25.10
N LEU A 143 -22.91 -10.19 -24.36
CA LEU A 143 -21.65 -10.84 -24.72
C LEU A 143 -21.75 -12.38 -24.61
N PRO A 144 -21.05 -13.15 -25.48
CA PRO A 144 -21.21 -14.61 -25.56
C PRO A 144 -20.98 -15.37 -24.24
N ASN A 145 -20.13 -14.82 -23.37
CA ASN A 145 -19.72 -15.45 -22.11
C ASN A 145 -20.35 -14.81 -20.87
N ASN A 146 -21.20 -13.78 -21.06
CA ASN A 146 -21.71 -12.87 -20.04
C ASN A 146 -20.84 -12.74 -18.78
N PRO A 147 -19.71 -12.01 -18.86
CA PRO A 147 -18.72 -12.03 -17.80
C PRO A 147 -19.27 -11.43 -16.51
N VAL A 148 -19.08 -12.15 -15.41
CA VAL A 148 -19.40 -11.69 -14.07
C VAL A 148 -18.19 -10.97 -13.48
N VAL A 149 -18.36 -9.69 -13.17
CA VAL A 149 -17.33 -8.86 -12.53
C VAL A 149 -17.52 -8.87 -11.02
N VAL A 150 -16.52 -9.36 -10.30
CA VAL A 150 -16.58 -9.50 -8.84
C VAL A 150 -15.90 -8.33 -8.15
N ARG A 151 -16.58 -7.69 -7.18
CA ARG A 151 -15.96 -6.66 -6.34
C ARG A 151 -15.05 -7.32 -5.29
N ILE A 152 -13.81 -6.84 -5.21
CA ILE A 152 -12.82 -7.23 -4.20
C ILE A 152 -12.63 -6.05 -3.23
N PRO A 153 -13.02 -6.17 -1.95
CA PRO A 153 -12.71 -5.13 -0.96
C PRO A 153 -11.20 -5.06 -0.69
N CYS A 154 -10.64 -3.86 -0.69
CA CYS A 154 -9.23 -3.64 -0.36
C CYS A 154 -8.93 -4.08 1.08
N LEU A 155 -8.07 -5.09 1.24
CA LEU A 155 -7.72 -5.67 2.53
C LEU A 155 -6.99 -4.67 3.43
N ALA A 156 -6.07 -3.86 2.88
CA ALA A 156 -5.37 -2.86 3.68
C ALA A 156 -6.35 -1.85 4.32
N HIS A 157 -7.39 -1.45 3.58
CA HIS A 157 -8.46 -0.61 4.13
C HIS A 157 -9.27 -1.34 5.21
N VAL A 158 -9.50 -2.65 5.10
CA VAL A 158 -10.15 -3.43 6.16
C VAL A 158 -9.31 -3.43 7.43
N ILE A 159 -8.02 -3.75 7.32
CA ILE A 159 -7.06 -3.75 8.45
C ILE A 159 -7.10 -2.38 9.15
N GLN A 160 -7.10 -1.32 8.36
CA GLN A 160 -7.15 0.04 8.88
C GLN A 160 -8.46 0.39 9.57
N LEU A 161 -9.59 -0.02 9.01
CA LEU A 161 -10.88 0.25 9.62
C LEU A 161 -11.01 -0.46 10.96
N SER A 162 -10.45 -1.67 11.09
CA SER A 162 -10.38 -2.39 12.37
C SER A 162 -9.47 -1.69 13.37
N LEU A 163 -8.29 -1.23 12.95
CA LEU A 163 -7.38 -0.45 13.81
C LEU A 163 -8.02 0.88 14.26
N ARG A 164 -8.71 1.57 13.36
CA ARG A 164 -9.43 2.81 13.66
C ARG A 164 -10.58 2.58 14.64
N GLU A 165 -11.31 1.48 14.53
CA GLU A 165 -12.36 1.15 15.50
C GLU A 165 -11.76 0.88 16.89
N LEU A 166 -10.62 0.18 16.95
CA LEU A 166 -9.86 -0.03 18.19
C LEU A 166 -9.42 1.30 18.81
N LEU A 167 -8.70 2.12 18.05
CA LEU A 167 -8.18 3.42 18.53
C LEU A 167 -9.31 4.42 18.83
N GLY A 168 -10.37 4.44 18.01
CA GLY A 168 -11.55 5.26 18.19
C GLY A 168 -12.32 4.91 19.47
N SER A 169 -12.39 3.61 19.82
CA SER A 169 -13.03 3.14 21.05
C SER A 169 -12.34 3.65 22.32
N VAL A 170 -11.01 3.82 22.28
CA VAL A 170 -10.25 4.46 23.37
C VAL A 170 -10.21 5.99 23.25
N LYS A 171 -10.87 6.57 22.23
CA LYS A 171 -10.85 8.01 21.88
C LYS A 171 -9.45 8.55 21.59
N VAL A 172 -8.59 7.68 21.06
CA VAL A 172 -7.18 8.00 20.86
C VAL A 172 -6.85 8.43 19.44
N ASP A 173 -7.78 8.41 18.47
CA ASP A 173 -7.49 8.85 17.10
C ASP A 173 -7.02 10.32 16.99
N PRO A 174 -6.01 10.62 16.16
CA PRO A 174 -5.63 11.99 15.84
C PRO A 174 -6.79 12.76 15.18
N GLN A 175 -6.82 14.09 15.34
CA GLN A 175 -7.88 14.97 14.81
C GLN A 175 -7.39 15.96 13.76
N ASN A 176 -6.08 16.05 13.64
CA ASN A 176 -5.36 16.90 12.74
C ASN A 176 -5.15 16.19 11.41
N ASP A 177 -5.45 16.88 10.31
CA ASP A 177 -5.18 16.37 8.96
C ASP A 177 -3.72 16.67 8.52
N THR A 178 -3.00 17.47 9.32
CA THR A 178 -1.58 17.82 9.14
C THR A 178 -0.89 17.95 10.50
N THR A 179 0.44 18.02 10.54
CA THR A 179 1.20 18.28 11.76
C THR A 179 0.96 19.73 12.24
N ASP A 180 -0.01 19.91 13.15
CA ASP A 180 -0.35 21.22 13.69
C ASP A 180 0.69 21.68 14.72
N ARG A 181 1.25 22.87 14.52
CA ARG A 181 2.27 23.45 15.41
C ARG A 181 1.66 24.26 16.56
N ASN A 182 0.35 24.45 16.60
CA ASN A 182 -0.32 25.22 17.64
C ASN A 182 -0.62 24.38 18.90
N VAL A 183 0.20 24.58 19.93
CA VAL A 183 0.06 23.91 21.24
C VAL A 183 -1.31 24.18 21.89
N SER A 184 -1.86 25.39 21.74
CA SER A 184 -3.16 25.76 22.34
C SER A 184 -4.32 24.94 21.80
N ASP A 185 -4.29 24.66 20.50
CA ASP A 185 -5.41 24.04 19.79
C ASP A 185 -5.44 22.54 20.08
N VAL A 186 -4.26 21.90 20.09
CA VAL A 186 -4.08 20.51 20.51
C VAL A 186 -4.49 20.32 21.97
N GLN A 187 -4.14 21.25 22.86
CA GLN A 187 -4.53 21.19 24.27
C GLN A 187 -6.03 21.39 24.49
N ALA A 188 -6.66 22.32 23.78
CA ALA A 188 -8.11 22.56 23.88
C ALA A 188 -8.93 21.35 23.39
N GLN A 189 -8.53 20.75 22.26
CA GLN A 189 -9.16 19.54 21.73
C GLN A 189 -9.02 18.35 22.69
N ALA A 190 -7.83 18.19 23.28
CA ALA A 190 -7.55 17.16 24.26
C ALA A 190 -8.39 17.31 25.55
N GLN A 191 -8.49 18.52 26.10
CA GLN A 191 -9.30 18.81 27.28
C GLN A 191 -10.78 18.50 27.04
N ALA A 192 -11.32 18.92 25.89
CA ALA A 192 -12.70 18.63 25.52
C ALA A 192 -12.97 17.11 25.44
N ARG A 193 -11.99 16.30 25.02
CA ARG A 193 -12.11 14.83 24.99
C ARG A 193 -12.00 14.18 26.35
N SER A 194 -11.04 14.60 27.18
CA SER A 194 -10.91 14.07 28.54
C SER A 194 -12.21 14.23 29.33
N LEU A 195 -12.91 15.36 29.14
CA LEU A 195 -14.22 15.61 29.77
C LEU A 195 -15.34 14.69 29.28
N ARG A 196 -15.22 14.12 28.08
CA ARG A 196 -16.21 13.21 27.46
C ARG A 196 -15.81 11.72 27.55
N ALA A 197 -14.61 11.42 28.03
CA ALA A 197 -14.09 10.07 28.20
C ALA A 197 -14.55 9.50 29.55
N SER A 198 -14.81 8.19 29.61
CA SER A 198 -15.04 7.50 30.88
C SER A 198 -13.79 7.59 31.77
N GLN A 199 -13.93 7.46 33.09
CA GLN A 199 -12.78 7.52 34.02
C GLN A 199 -11.67 6.52 33.66
N SER A 200 -12.02 5.36 33.10
CA SER A 200 -11.06 4.36 32.60
C SER A 200 -10.40 4.74 31.27
N GLU A 201 -11.13 5.38 30.35
CA GLU A 201 -10.59 5.87 29.05
C GLU A 201 -9.67 7.08 29.23
N GLN A 202 -9.94 7.92 30.23
CA GLN A 202 -9.19 9.15 30.48
C GLN A 202 -7.68 8.90 30.63
N VAL A 203 -7.29 7.75 31.18
CA VAL A 203 -5.88 7.45 31.44
C VAL A 203 -5.07 7.31 30.13
N ILE A 204 -5.56 6.52 29.16
CA ILE A 204 -4.84 6.30 27.89
C ILE A 204 -4.88 7.56 27.02
N VAL A 205 -6.01 8.26 27.02
CA VAL A 205 -6.15 9.55 26.31
C VAL A 205 -5.13 10.56 26.84
N GLN A 206 -4.95 10.65 28.17
CA GLN A 206 -3.97 11.55 28.78
C GLN A 206 -2.54 11.23 28.36
N THR A 207 -2.15 9.95 28.31
CA THR A 207 -0.82 9.52 27.83
C THR A 207 -0.52 10.04 26.42
N LEU A 208 -1.44 9.83 25.48
CA LEU A 208 -1.24 10.29 24.09
C LEU A 208 -1.30 11.81 23.95
N VAL A 209 -2.12 12.48 24.77
CA VAL A 209 -2.15 13.95 24.82
C VAL A 209 -0.81 14.51 25.28
N LYS A 210 -0.14 13.87 26.24
CA LYS A 210 1.21 14.28 26.65
C LYS A 210 2.22 14.10 25.54
N ILE A 211 2.22 12.94 24.86
CA ILE A 211 3.14 12.66 23.74
C ILE A 211 2.95 13.67 22.60
N ARG A 212 1.70 13.84 22.13
CA ARG A 212 1.37 14.81 21.07
C ARG A 212 1.73 16.23 21.50
N GLY A 213 1.37 16.62 22.71
CA GLY A 213 1.64 17.95 23.25
C GLY A 213 3.14 18.24 23.35
N LEU A 214 3.95 17.26 23.73
CA LEU A 214 5.41 17.36 23.78
C LEU A 214 5.99 17.51 22.37
N ALA A 215 5.54 16.68 21.42
CA ALA A 215 5.99 16.74 20.03
C ALA A 215 5.70 18.12 19.41
N VAL A 216 4.47 18.63 19.57
CA VAL A 216 4.07 19.96 19.10
C VAL A 216 4.89 21.05 19.78
N PHE A 217 5.08 20.96 21.10
CA PHE A 217 5.82 21.97 21.87
C PHE A 217 7.28 22.07 21.43
N ILE A 218 7.95 20.93 21.25
CA ILE A 218 9.34 20.87 20.78
C ILE A 218 9.42 21.36 19.34
N ASN A 219 8.55 20.86 18.44
CA ASN A 219 8.62 21.16 17.01
C ASN A 219 8.17 22.59 16.65
N ALA A 220 7.48 23.29 17.56
CA ALA A 220 7.05 24.67 17.37
C ALA A 220 8.19 25.71 17.33
N SER A 221 9.38 25.41 17.84
CA SER A 221 10.52 26.34 17.87
C SER A 221 11.83 25.64 17.52
N PRO A 222 12.63 26.19 16.57
CA PRO A 222 13.97 25.67 16.28
C PRO A 222 14.86 25.61 17.53
N GLN A 223 14.79 26.62 18.40
CA GLN A 223 15.59 26.65 19.64
C GLN A 223 15.23 25.50 20.57
N ARG A 224 13.93 25.19 20.72
CA ARG A 224 13.47 24.05 21.53
C ARG A 224 13.94 22.71 20.96
N ARG A 225 13.96 22.60 19.63
CA ARG A 225 14.50 21.42 18.95
C ARG A 225 16.00 21.27 19.16
N ASP A 226 16.75 22.36 19.06
CA ASP A 226 18.19 22.36 19.31
C ASP A 226 18.49 21.96 20.76
N ASP A 227 17.74 22.50 21.73
CA ASP A 227 17.85 22.13 23.13
C ASP A 227 17.54 20.64 23.34
N PHE A 228 16.52 20.10 22.68
CA PHE A 228 16.18 18.68 22.72
C PHE A 228 17.27 17.80 22.06
N PHE A 229 17.85 18.24 20.94
CA PHE A 229 18.94 17.54 20.28
C PHE A 229 20.22 17.50 21.11
N ARG A 230 20.46 18.50 21.97
CA ARG A 230 21.61 18.48 22.89
C ARG A 230 21.53 17.35 23.91
N LEU A 231 20.33 16.89 24.28
CA LEU A 231 20.13 15.77 25.21
C LEU A 231 20.48 14.41 24.60
N GLN A 232 20.50 14.30 23.27
CA GLN A 232 20.78 13.04 22.57
C GLN A 232 22.29 12.87 22.37
N THR A 233 22.99 12.19 23.28
CA THR A 233 24.46 12.08 23.22
C THR A 233 24.96 11.10 22.16
N ASN A 234 24.17 10.09 21.79
CA ASN A 234 24.55 9.01 20.88
C ASN A 234 23.60 8.92 19.69
N GLY A 235 24.14 8.63 18.49
CA GLY A 235 23.36 8.38 17.28
C GLY A 235 22.91 9.64 16.53
N ALA A 236 22.00 9.45 15.57
CA ALA A 236 21.39 10.54 14.82
C ALA A 236 20.50 11.40 15.74
N LYS A 237 20.50 12.71 15.51
CA LYS A 237 19.62 13.65 16.24
C LYS A 237 18.20 13.54 15.70
N LEU A 238 17.28 13.07 16.53
CA LEU A 238 15.91 12.73 16.13
C LEU A 238 14.92 13.63 16.86
N ALA A 239 13.94 14.18 16.15
CA ALA A 239 12.85 14.91 16.79
C ALA A 239 11.66 13.97 17.06
N PRO A 240 10.80 14.31 18.02
CA PRO A 240 9.51 13.63 18.19
C PRO A 240 8.61 13.83 16.97
N ILE A 241 7.82 12.82 16.64
CA ILE A 241 6.85 12.83 15.54
C ILE A 241 5.46 13.09 16.13
N GLN A 242 4.59 13.75 15.37
CA GLN A 242 3.18 13.89 15.70
C GLN A 242 2.37 13.08 14.68
N ASP A 243 1.37 12.35 15.16
CA ASP A 243 0.49 11.57 14.29
C ASP A 243 -0.53 12.44 13.54
N VAL A 244 -1.06 11.88 12.45
CA VAL A 244 -1.94 12.56 11.49
C VAL A 244 -3.11 11.66 11.13
N ARG A 245 -4.34 12.20 11.21
CA ARG A 245 -5.59 11.47 10.98
C ARG A 245 -5.68 10.78 9.63
N THR A 246 -5.19 11.46 8.60
CA THR A 246 -5.22 10.98 7.21
C THR A 246 -4.03 10.06 6.88
N ARG A 247 -3.06 9.89 7.78
CA ARG A 247 -1.90 8.99 7.62
C ARG A 247 -2.04 7.83 8.59
N TRP A 248 -2.67 6.75 8.15
CA TRP A 248 -3.00 5.59 8.97
C TRP A 248 -1.91 5.00 9.89
N ASN A 249 -0.68 4.90 9.42
CA ASN A 249 0.44 4.33 10.17
C ASN A 249 1.11 5.33 11.14
N SER A 250 0.69 6.60 11.13
CA SER A 250 1.36 7.69 11.86
C SER A 250 1.31 7.53 13.38
N THR A 251 0.23 6.98 13.95
CA THR A 251 0.12 6.74 15.40
C THR A 251 1.18 5.75 15.89
N PHE A 252 1.38 4.64 15.16
CA PHE A 252 2.40 3.65 15.47
C PHE A 252 3.80 4.27 15.42
N LEU A 253 4.11 4.99 14.34
CA LEU A 253 5.40 5.66 14.16
C LEU A 253 5.66 6.72 15.24
N MET A 254 4.64 7.50 15.63
CA MET A 254 4.73 8.45 16.72
C MET A 254 5.08 7.76 18.04
N LEU A 255 4.36 6.68 18.39
CA LEU A 255 4.58 5.94 19.63
C LEU A 255 5.98 5.32 19.67
N ARG A 256 6.42 4.75 18.55
CA ARG A 256 7.71 4.09 18.41
C ARG A 256 8.85 5.09 18.55
N ARG A 257 8.74 6.24 17.87
CA ARG A 257 9.66 7.37 18.01
C ARG A 257 9.69 7.90 19.44
N ALA A 258 8.53 8.06 20.08
CA ALA A 258 8.44 8.55 21.45
C ALA A 258 9.14 7.59 22.43
N LYS A 259 8.94 6.27 22.27
CA LYS A 259 9.59 5.24 23.10
C LYS A 259 11.11 5.25 22.94
N ARG A 260 11.62 5.32 21.71
CA ARG A 260 13.07 5.43 21.45
C ARG A 260 13.67 6.68 22.06
N LEU A 261 12.90 7.77 22.09
CA LEU A 261 13.26 9.04 22.70
C LEU A 261 12.86 9.16 24.18
N SER A 262 12.50 8.06 24.86
CA SER A 262 11.99 8.12 26.25
C SER A 262 12.93 8.85 27.22
N LYS A 263 14.23 8.51 27.25
CA LYS A 263 15.20 9.20 28.13
C LYS A 263 15.33 10.70 27.80
N PRO A 264 15.62 11.12 26.55
CA PRO A 264 15.61 12.54 26.21
C PRO A 264 14.29 13.26 26.49
N CYS A 265 13.14 12.59 26.28
CA CYS A 265 11.81 13.16 26.57
C CYS A 265 11.64 13.42 28.06
N ASP A 266 12.01 12.47 28.92
CA ASP A 266 11.90 12.61 30.37
C ASP A 266 12.85 13.70 30.90
N GLU A 267 14.11 13.71 30.44
CA GLU A 267 15.09 14.75 30.78
C GLU A 267 14.65 16.15 30.32
N TYR A 268 14.05 16.25 29.13
CA TYR A 268 13.53 17.52 28.63
C TYR A 268 12.33 18.01 29.45
N CYS A 269 11.48 17.09 29.92
CA CYS A 269 10.36 17.41 30.80
C CYS A 269 10.80 17.84 32.20
N ASP A 270 12.01 17.43 32.63
CA ASP A 270 12.57 17.81 33.93
C ASP A 270 12.98 19.29 34.03
N ASN A 271 13.14 19.96 32.89
CA ASN A 271 13.41 21.39 32.82
C ASN A 271 12.14 22.25 33.04
N ILE A 272 12.32 23.51 33.45
CA ILE A 272 11.22 24.40 33.85
C ILE A 272 10.26 24.65 32.68
N GLY A 273 8.98 24.27 32.84
CA GLY A 273 7.89 24.63 31.92
C GLY A 273 7.24 23.46 31.14
N THR A 274 7.81 22.25 31.19
CA THR A 274 7.36 21.08 30.42
C THR A 274 6.91 19.88 31.25
N GLN A 275 6.97 19.97 32.58
CA GLN A 275 6.55 18.92 33.53
C GLN A 275 5.14 18.34 33.28
N LYS A 276 4.22 19.15 32.75
CA LYS A 276 2.86 18.71 32.38
C LYS A 276 2.83 17.61 31.31
N TYR A 277 3.92 17.46 30.54
CA TYR A 277 4.07 16.45 29.50
C TYR A 277 4.89 15.23 29.96
N LYS A 278 5.37 15.19 31.21
CA LYS A 278 6.14 14.06 31.72
C LYS A 278 5.27 12.81 31.81
N LEU A 279 5.74 11.72 31.24
CA LEU A 279 5.09 10.42 31.36
C LEU A 279 5.58 9.72 32.62
N SER A 280 4.65 9.15 33.37
CA SER A 280 4.92 8.22 34.46
C SER A 280 5.31 6.84 33.90
N LYS A 281 5.87 5.98 34.75
CA LYS A 281 6.17 4.58 34.40
C LYS A 281 4.92 3.84 33.89
N ALA A 282 3.76 4.07 34.51
CA ALA A 282 2.50 3.46 34.10
C ALA A 282 2.05 3.94 32.70
N GLU A 283 2.30 5.20 32.34
CA GLU A 283 2.00 5.75 31.02
C GLU A 283 2.97 5.21 29.96
N TRP A 284 4.26 5.06 30.29
CA TRP A 284 5.21 4.38 29.40
C TRP A 284 4.83 2.92 29.12
N ARG A 285 4.29 2.19 30.12
CA ARG A 285 3.73 0.84 29.89
C ARG A 285 2.51 0.84 28.97
N GLN A 286 1.68 1.90 29.01
CA GLN A 286 0.57 2.03 28.06
C GLN A 286 1.08 2.22 26.63
N VAL A 287 2.18 2.97 26.44
CA VAL A 287 2.85 3.12 25.14
C VAL A 287 3.36 1.78 24.63
N ASP A 288 4.03 1.01 25.49
CA ASP A 288 4.54 -0.32 25.14
C ASP A 288 3.42 -1.25 24.66
N TYR A 289 2.29 -1.24 25.36
CA TYR A 289 1.16 -2.07 24.99
C TYR A 289 0.44 -1.60 23.72
N LEU A 290 0.34 -0.30 23.51
CA LEU A 290 -0.19 0.25 22.25
C LEU A 290 0.72 -0.13 21.07
N LEU A 291 2.04 -0.10 21.25
CA LEU A 291 2.99 -0.55 20.23
C LEU A 291 2.77 -2.02 19.88
N TYR A 292 2.71 -2.89 20.90
CA TYR A 292 2.42 -4.31 20.73
C TYR A 292 1.11 -4.56 19.97
N ILE A 293 0.01 -3.89 20.38
CA ILE A 293 -1.29 -4.07 19.74
C ILE A 293 -1.28 -3.62 18.28
N THR A 294 -0.66 -2.48 17.99
CA THR A 294 -0.76 -1.84 16.68
C THR A 294 0.28 -2.31 15.66
N GLU A 295 1.32 -3.02 16.10
CA GLU A 295 2.40 -3.51 15.25
C GLU A 295 1.93 -4.43 14.11
N PRO A 296 1.13 -5.49 14.32
CA PRO A 296 0.74 -6.37 13.20
C PRO A 296 -0.04 -5.62 12.13
N PHE A 297 -0.88 -4.66 12.54
CA PHE A 297 -1.62 -3.80 11.61
C PHE A 297 -0.67 -2.97 10.77
N TYR A 298 0.32 -2.32 11.40
CA TYR A 298 1.35 -1.53 10.73
C TYR A 298 2.17 -2.39 9.76
N ARG A 299 2.59 -3.59 10.17
CA ARG A 299 3.40 -4.48 9.34
C ARG A 299 2.64 -4.96 8.11
N PHE A 300 1.41 -5.46 8.28
CA PHE A 300 0.62 -5.91 7.14
C PHE A 300 0.27 -4.78 6.18
N THR A 301 -0.17 -3.61 6.66
CA THR A 301 -0.46 -2.48 5.76
C THR A 301 0.79 -2.02 5.01
N THR A 302 1.94 -1.95 5.68
CA THR A 302 3.20 -1.54 5.06
C THR A 302 3.66 -2.51 3.97
N VAL A 303 3.65 -3.82 4.25
CA VAL A 303 4.00 -4.83 3.26
C VAL A 303 3.03 -4.81 2.09
N LEU A 304 1.72 -4.79 2.36
CA LEU A 304 0.69 -4.79 1.32
C LEU A 304 0.75 -3.56 0.41
N SER A 305 1.07 -2.36 0.94
CA SER A 305 1.21 -1.14 0.15
C SER A 305 2.45 -1.13 -0.76
N LYS A 306 3.50 -1.87 -0.39
CA LYS A 306 4.74 -1.99 -1.19
C LYS A 306 4.73 -3.17 -2.17
N THR A 307 3.83 -4.13 -1.98
CA THR A 307 3.83 -5.38 -2.74
C THR A 307 3.60 -5.14 -4.23
N LYS A 308 4.43 -5.79 -5.06
CA LYS A 308 4.29 -5.92 -6.52
C LYS A 308 4.10 -7.38 -6.94
N GLU A 309 3.71 -8.22 -6.00
CA GLU A 309 3.52 -9.66 -6.17
C GLU A 309 2.04 -10.03 -6.04
N ILE A 310 1.72 -11.29 -6.31
CA ILE A 310 0.37 -11.82 -6.15
C ILE A 310 -0.04 -11.85 -4.67
N THR A 311 -1.25 -11.43 -4.34
CA THR A 311 -1.66 -11.22 -2.93
C THR A 311 -2.95 -11.92 -2.53
N VAL A 312 -3.82 -12.28 -3.48
CA VAL A 312 -5.14 -12.89 -3.18
C VAL A 312 -5.04 -14.15 -2.30
N HIS A 313 -3.98 -14.94 -2.47
CA HIS A 313 -3.77 -16.20 -1.77
C HIS A 313 -3.31 -16.04 -0.31
N HIS A 314 -2.96 -14.81 0.10
CA HIS A 314 -2.58 -14.48 1.48
C HIS A 314 -3.74 -13.92 2.31
N VAL A 315 -4.87 -13.56 1.70
CA VAL A 315 -5.97 -12.83 2.36
C VAL A 315 -6.43 -13.54 3.64
N PHE A 316 -6.73 -14.84 3.57
CA PHE A 316 -7.15 -15.60 4.75
C PHE A 316 -6.03 -15.79 5.78
N GLY A 317 -4.79 -15.95 5.34
CA GLY A 317 -3.65 -16.01 6.25
C GLY A 317 -3.50 -14.73 7.08
N ILE A 318 -3.69 -13.57 6.44
CA ILE A 318 -3.65 -12.25 7.11
C ILE A 318 -4.82 -12.11 8.09
N TYR A 319 -6.04 -12.53 7.71
CA TYR A 319 -7.16 -12.54 8.64
C TYR A 319 -6.89 -13.39 9.87
N ASN A 320 -6.42 -14.64 9.68
CA ASN A 320 -6.11 -15.55 10.78
C ASN A 320 -5.05 -14.96 11.71
N ALA A 321 -3.95 -14.45 11.17
CA ALA A 321 -2.90 -13.82 11.98
C ALA A 321 -3.40 -12.62 12.81
N LEU A 322 -4.31 -11.81 12.24
CA LEU A 322 -4.91 -10.69 12.96
C LEU A 322 -5.93 -11.16 14.02
N PHE A 323 -6.71 -12.21 13.75
CA PHE A 323 -7.60 -12.81 14.74
C PHE A 323 -6.82 -13.42 15.89
N ASP A 324 -5.79 -14.21 15.61
CA ASP A 324 -4.92 -14.81 16.62
C ASP A 324 -4.33 -13.70 17.52
N HIS A 325 -3.85 -12.60 16.93
CA HIS A 325 -3.35 -11.45 17.69
C HIS A 325 -4.40 -10.79 18.58
N PHE A 326 -5.63 -10.64 18.08
CA PHE A 326 -6.75 -10.12 18.87
C PHE A 326 -7.09 -11.07 20.02
N GLU A 327 -7.23 -12.36 19.75
CA GLU A 327 -7.61 -13.40 20.71
C GLU A 327 -6.56 -13.52 21.82
N ASP A 328 -5.28 -13.57 21.47
CA ASP A 328 -4.17 -13.58 22.42
C ASP A 328 -4.17 -12.32 23.29
N SER A 329 -4.36 -11.15 22.68
CA SER A 329 -4.40 -9.87 23.40
C SER A 329 -5.60 -9.79 24.35
N ILE A 330 -6.77 -10.25 23.92
CA ILE A 330 -8.00 -10.29 24.71
C ILE A 330 -7.85 -11.27 25.87
N ALA A 331 -7.30 -12.46 25.62
CA ALA A 331 -7.09 -13.48 26.65
C ALA A 331 -6.19 -12.94 27.77
N ARG A 332 -5.10 -12.24 27.43
CA ARG A 332 -4.17 -11.62 28.40
C ARG A 332 -4.80 -10.51 29.25
N LEU A 333 -5.72 -9.72 28.67
CA LEU A 333 -6.36 -8.62 29.40
C LEU A 333 -7.62 -9.03 30.18
N THR A 334 -8.28 -10.11 29.79
CA THR A 334 -9.52 -10.58 30.43
C THR A 334 -9.40 -10.72 31.96
N PRO A 335 -8.34 -11.32 32.54
CA PRO A 335 -8.23 -11.43 34.00
C PRO A 335 -7.86 -10.10 34.69
N LYS A 336 -7.46 -9.06 33.95
CA LYS A 336 -6.88 -7.84 34.52
C LYS A 336 -7.95 -6.85 34.96
N THR A 337 -7.77 -6.29 36.16
CA THR A 337 -8.77 -5.41 36.79
C THR A 337 -8.48 -3.92 36.63
N ILE A 338 -7.25 -3.57 36.23
CA ILE A 338 -6.75 -2.19 36.13
C ILE A 338 -7.60 -1.37 35.11
N PRO A 339 -8.00 -0.12 35.44
CA PRO A 339 -8.92 0.65 34.60
C PRO A 339 -8.50 0.80 33.13
N TRP A 340 -7.24 1.16 32.86
CA TRP A 340 -6.75 1.34 31.48
C TRP A 340 -6.68 0.00 30.71
N LYS A 341 -6.36 -1.11 31.39
CA LYS A 341 -6.37 -2.45 30.81
C LYS A 341 -7.81 -2.87 30.41
N LYS A 342 -8.81 -2.55 31.23
CA LYS A 342 -10.23 -2.76 30.89
C LYS A 342 -10.69 -1.92 29.69
N ALA A 343 -10.27 -0.65 29.64
CA ALA A 343 -10.56 0.21 28.48
C ALA A 343 -9.93 -0.38 27.20
N MET A 344 -8.71 -0.90 27.28
CA MET A 344 -8.07 -1.55 26.15
C MET A 344 -8.74 -2.87 25.75
N LEU A 345 -9.24 -3.65 26.71
CA LEU A 345 -10.03 -4.85 26.42
C LEU A 345 -11.31 -4.51 25.64
N GLN A 346 -12.01 -3.44 26.02
CA GLN A 346 -13.18 -2.96 25.27
C GLN A 346 -12.80 -2.54 23.85
N ALA A 347 -11.66 -1.88 23.69
CA ALA A 347 -11.13 -1.45 22.41
C ALA A 347 -10.76 -2.63 21.49
N LEU A 348 -10.09 -3.65 22.03
CA LEU A 348 -9.76 -4.87 21.31
C LEU A 348 -11.02 -5.59 20.83
N ASN A 349 -12.04 -5.70 21.69
CA ASN A 349 -13.33 -6.29 21.30
C ASN A 349 -14.01 -5.50 20.18
N ALA A 350 -13.96 -4.17 20.20
CA ALA A 350 -14.52 -3.33 19.14
C ALA A 350 -13.77 -3.50 17.81
N GLY A 351 -12.43 -3.49 17.85
CA GLY A 351 -11.57 -3.76 16.69
C GLY A 351 -11.79 -5.17 16.11
N MET A 352 -11.87 -6.18 16.97
CA MET A 352 -12.15 -7.57 16.59
C MET A 352 -13.54 -7.69 15.96
N ALA A 353 -14.57 -7.10 16.56
CA ALA A 353 -15.93 -7.10 16.00
C ALA A 353 -15.97 -6.45 14.61
N LYS A 354 -15.20 -5.37 14.40
CA LYS A 354 -15.06 -4.74 13.09
C LYS A 354 -14.42 -5.67 12.08
N LEU A 355 -13.32 -6.33 12.44
CA LEU A 355 -12.64 -7.30 11.58
C LEU A 355 -13.57 -8.47 11.23
N THR A 356 -14.28 -9.03 12.23
CA THR A 356 -15.28 -10.09 12.06
C THR A 356 -16.39 -9.70 11.09
N SER A 357 -16.86 -8.44 11.14
CA SER A 357 -17.90 -7.97 10.22
C SER A 357 -17.45 -7.99 8.74
N TYR A 358 -16.16 -7.75 8.47
CA TYR A 358 -15.60 -7.85 7.13
C TYR A 358 -15.28 -9.30 6.76
N TYR A 359 -14.75 -10.08 7.70
CA TYR A 359 -14.51 -11.50 7.49
C TYR A 359 -15.82 -12.24 7.14
N ALA A 360 -16.93 -11.91 7.80
CA ALA A 360 -18.24 -12.51 7.49
C ALA A 360 -18.68 -12.28 6.04
N LYS A 361 -18.29 -11.15 5.43
CA LYS A 361 -18.59 -10.85 4.01
C LYS A 361 -17.79 -11.73 3.06
N THR A 362 -16.68 -12.32 3.48
CA THR A 362 -15.94 -13.30 2.65
C THR A 362 -16.73 -14.59 2.39
N LYS A 363 -17.89 -14.76 3.03
CA LYS A 363 -18.84 -15.83 2.65
C LYS A 363 -19.59 -15.52 1.35
N GLU A 364 -19.51 -14.29 0.85
CA GLU A 364 -20.07 -13.88 -0.44
C GLU A 364 -19.14 -14.27 -1.61
N ILE A 365 -19.54 -13.93 -2.84
CA ILE A 365 -18.88 -14.32 -4.10
C ILE A 365 -17.37 -14.00 -4.11
N HIS A 366 -16.95 -12.91 -3.48
CA HIS A 366 -15.54 -12.51 -3.49
C HIS A 366 -14.65 -13.39 -2.62
N GLY A 367 -15.14 -13.93 -1.50
CA GLY A 367 -14.30 -14.83 -0.69
C GLY A 367 -14.19 -16.24 -1.26
N ASN A 368 -15.07 -16.61 -2.20
CA ASN A 368 -14.81 -17.77 -3.05
C ASN A 368 -13.53 -17.59 -3.88
N LEU A 369 -13.25 -16.38 -4.39
CA LEU A 369 -12.02 -16.09 -5.14
C LEU A 369 -10.79 -16.15 -4.22
N TYR A 370 -10.91 -15.67 -2.98
CA TYR A 370 -9.84 -15.81 -1.97
C TYR A 370 -9.56 -17.28 -1.65
N ALA A 371 -10.62 -18.08 -1.52
CA ALA A 371 -10.49 -19.50 -1.24
C ALA A 371 -9.83 -20.24 -2.40
N ILE A 372 -10.27 -19.98 -3.62
CA ILE A 372 -9.65 -20.53 -4.83
C ILE A 372 -8.18 -20.13 -4.92
N GLY A 373 -7.84 -18.85 -4.74
CA GLY A 373 -6.45 -18.38 -4.74
C GLY A 373 -5.59 -19.08 -3.68
N THR A 374 -6.15 -19.29 -2.49
CA THR A 374 -5.48 -20.03 -1.40
C THR A 374 -5.29 -21.51 -1.76
N ILE A 375 -6.25 -22.16 -2.41
CA ILE A 375 -6.13 -23.57 -2.85
C ILE A 375 -5.08 -23.71 -3.95
N LEU A 376 -5.03 -22.76 -4.89
CA LEU A 376 -4.09 -22.74 -6.01
C LEU A 376 -2.66 -22.39 -5.58
N ALA A 377 -2.46 -21.95 -4.34
CA ALA A 377 -1.15 -21.78 -3.74
C ALA A 377 -0.60 -23.15 -3.27
N PRO A 378 0.51 -23.67 -3.83
CA PRO A 378 1.04 -25.00 -3.53
C PRO A 378 1.40 -25.23 -2.06
N GLN A 379 1.67 -24.16 -1.31
CA GLN A 379 2.00 -24.17 0.11
C GLN A 379 0.79 -24.41 1.02
N HIS A 380 -0.41 -24.02 0.57
CA HIS A 380 -1.62 -24.05 1.37
C HIS A 380 -2.54 -25.21 0.96
N LYS A 381 -2.97 -25.22 -0.31
CA LYS A 381 -3.97 -26.16 -0.86
C LYS A 381 -5.23 -26.24 0.02
N LEU A 382 -6.00 -27.34 -0.07
CA LEU A 382 -7.18 -27.57 0.77
C LEU A 382 -6.86 -27.72 2.25
N HIS A 383 -5.62 -28.11 2.60
CA HIS A 383 -5.21 -28.31 3.99
C HIS A 383 -5.38 -27.04 4.84
N PHE A 384 -5.25 -25.85 4.24
CA PHE A 384 -5.49 -24.59 4.93
C PHE A 384 -6.88 -24.53 5.60
N PHE A 385 -7.90 -25.00 4.88
CA PHE A 385 -9.31 -25.04 5.33
C PHE A 385 -9.66 -26.29 6.15
N SER A 386 -8.72 -27.23 6.30
CA SER A 386 -8.86 -28.40 7.17
C SER A 386 -8.26 -28.16 8.57
N SER A 387 -7.68 -26.98 8.81
CA SER A 387 -7.06 -26.64 10.09
C SER A 387 -8.11 -26.36 11.18
N LYS A 388 -7.70 -26.41 12.46
CA LYS A 388 -8.58 -26.18 13.61
C LYS A 388 -9.32 -24.83 13.58
N ALA A 389 -8.72 -23.82 12.93
CA ALA A 389 -9.33 -22.51 12.72
C ALA A 389 -10.59 -22.54 11.84
N TRP A 390 -10.77 -23.62 11.06
CA TRP A 390 -11.89 -23.80 10.12
C TRP A 390 -12.87 -24.91 10.54
N GLY A 391 -12.62 -25.62 11.66
CA GLY A 391 -13.58 -26.58 12.22
C GLY A 391 -13.16 -27.27 13.52
N THR A 392 -14.02 -27.19 14.55
CA THR A 392 -14.77 -28.31 15.18
C THR A 392 -15.73 -27.75 16.24
N SER A 393 -16.93 -27.33 15.83
CA SER A 393 -18.13 -27.30 16.70
C SER A 393 -19.23 -28.12 16.01
N GLU A 394 -20.10 -28.79 16.78
CA GLU A 394 -21.00 -29.87 16.33
C GLU A 394 -22.02 -29.51 15.22
N ASN A 395 -22.05 -28.26 14.72
CA ASN A 395 -22.98 -27.78 13.69
C ASN A 395 -22.30 -27.18 12.43
N ASP A 396 -20.98 -27.34 12.25
CA ASP A 396 -20.24 -26.55 11.26
C ASP A 396 -20.19 -27.13 9.84
N THR A 397 -20.25 -26.23 8.86
CA THR A 397 -20.16 -26.53 7.43
C THR A 397 -18.73 -26.97 7.07
N ASN A 398 -18.57 -28.05 6.28
CA ASN A 398 -17.24 -28.45 5.80
C ASN A 398 -16.75 -27.49 4.72
N TRP A 399 -16.05 -26.42 5.13
CA TRP A 399 -15.51 -25.39 4.25
C TRP A 399 -14.54 -25.95 3.19
N SER A 400 -13.75 -26.96 3.54
CA SER A 400 -12.84 -27.61 2.59
C SER A 400 -13.62 -28.22 1.41
N ASP A 401 -14.71 -28.93 1.68
CA ASP A 401 -15.55 -29.52 0.63
C ASP A 401 -16.30 -28.45 -0.16
N GLN A 402 -16.83 -27.43 0.52
CA GLN A 402 -17.53 -26.32 -0.12
C GLN A 402 -16.63 -25.53 -1.08
N TYR A 403 -15.41 -25.19 -0.68
CA TYR A 403 -14.47 -24.46 -1.53
C TYR A 403 -13.89 -25.33 -2.63
N LYS A 404 -13.72 -26.64 -2.40
CA LYS A 404 -13.39 -27.59 -3.45
C LYS A 404 -14.47 -27.63 -4.52
N GLU A 405 -15.74 -27.67 -4.13
CA GLU A 405 -16.86 -27.67 -5.08
C GLU A 405 -16.98 -26.33 -5.83
N THR A 406 -16.71 -25.23 -5.12
CA THR A 406 -16.69 -23.90 -5.72
C THR A 406 -15.59 -23.77 -6.79
N LEU A 407 -14.39 -24.32 -6.53
CA LEU A 407 -13.31 -24.43 -7.51
C LEU A 407 -13.71 -25.28 -8.71
N ARG A 408 -14.41 -26.41 -8.49
CA ARG A 408 -14.94 -27.24 -9.60
C ARG A 408 -15.95 -26.50 -10.47
N GLN A 409 -16.84 -25.71 -9.87
CA GLN A 409 -17.79 -24.91 -10.64
C GLN A 409 -17.06 -23.80 -11.42
N PHE A 410 -16.07 -23.16 -10.81
CA PHE A 410 -15.28 -22.13 -11.47
C PHE A 410 -14.42 -22.66 -12.62
N MET A 411 -13.91 -23.90 -12.52
CA MET A 411 -13.07 -24.50 -13.57
C MET A 411 -13.88 -25.02 -14.78
N ALA A 412 -15.20 -25.25 -14.63
CA ALA A 412 -16.01 -25.87 -15.67
C ALA A 412 -16.00 -25.12 -17.02
N PRO A 413 -16.13 -23.76 -17.07
CA PRO A 413 -16.01 -23.02 -18.32
C PRO A 413 -14.62 -23.12 -18.97
N TYR A 414 -13.55 -23.23 -18.16
CA TYR A 414 -12.17 -23.38 -18.67
C TYR A 414 -11.98 -24.76 -19.29
N ALA A 415 -12.53 -25.80 -18.67
CA ALA A 415 -12.50 -27.16 -19.20
C ALA A 415 -13.24 -27.28 -20.54
N GLN A 416 -14.39 -26.61 -20.67
CA GLN A 416 -15.15 -26.56 -21.91
C GLN A 416 -14.35 -25.89 -23.05
N ARG A 417 -13.73 -24.73 -22.78
CA ARG A 417 -12.86 -24.04 -23.74
C ARG A 417 -11.67 -24.89 -24.16
N HIS A 418 -11.00 -25.52 -23.20
CA HIS A 418 -9.85 -26.38 -23.48
C HIS A 418 -10.22 -27.59 -24.35
N THR A 419 -11.40 -28.18 -24.11
CA THR A 419 -11.90 -29.31 -24.92
C THR A 419 -12.24 -28.89 -26.35
N GLN A 420 -12.78 -27.67 -26.55
CA GLN A 420 -13.10 -27.12 -27.87
C GLN A 420 -11.86 -26.66 -28.66
N ALA A 421 -10.79 -26.25 -27.97
CA ALA A 421 -9.55 -25.80 -28.58
C ALA A 421 -8.65 -26.97 -29.06
N GLN A 422 -8.88 -28.21 -28.58
CA GLN A 422 -8.17 -29.37 -29.08
C GLN A 422 -8.64 -29.71 -30.50
N PRO A 423 -7.74 -29.80 -31.50
CA PRO A 423 -8.14 -30.19 -32.84
C PRO A 423 -8.70 -31.61 -32.83
N LEU A 424 -9.89 -31.79 -33.42
CA LEU A 424 -10.47 -33.08 -33.76
C LEU A 424 -9.41 -33.92 -34.49
N GLN A 425 -8.81 -34.90 -33.81
CA GLN A 425 -7.94 -35.88 -34.44
C GLN A 425 -8.80 -36.76 -35.34
N GLY A 426 -8.88 -36.36 -36.60
CA GLY A 426 -9.70 -37.03 -37.60
C GLY A 426 -9.51 -36.45 -38.98
N GLU A 427 -8.27 -36.24 -39.43
CA GLU A 427 -7.85 -36.46 -40.83
C GLU A 427 -6.35 -36.28 -40.98
N GLN A 428 -5.71 -37.30 -41.56
CA GLN A 428 -4.28 -37.40 -41.78
C GLN A 428 -3.81 -36.33 -42.77
N THR A 429 -2.77 -35.58 -42.42
CA THR A 429 -1.96 -34.86 -43.42
C THR A 429 -0.46 -35.13 -43.20
N PRO A 430 0.34 -35.17 -44.28
CA PRO A 430 1.63 -35.85 -44.29
C PRO A 430 2.73 -35.04 -43.61
N LYS A 431 3.56 -35.76 -42.85
CA LYS A 431 4.72 -35.29 -42.08
C LYS A 431 5.67 -34.46 -42.96
N ARG A 432 5.95 -33.22 -42.52
CA ARG A 432 7.15 -32.48 -42.95
C ARG A 432 8.34 -32.94 -42.12
N HIS A 433 9.41 -33.32 -42.81
CA HIS A 433 10.69 -33.70 -42.23
C HIS A 433 11.41 -32.49 -41.61
N SER A 434 11.89 -32.63 -40.37
CA SER A 434 13.11 -31.97 -39.91
C SER A 434 13.80 -32.77 -38.78
N ALA A 435 14.97 -33.26 -39.13
CA ALA A 435 16.18 -33.66 -38.40
C ALA A 435 16.20 -34.01 -36.89
N SER A 436 16.84 -35.16 -36.67
CA SER A 436 17.67 -35.65 -35.55
C SER A 436 17.01 -36.07 -34.23
N THR A 437 16.57 -37.33 -34.21
CA THR A 437 16.68 -38.20 -33.03
C THR A 437 17.51 -39.42 -33.43
N SER A 438 18.42 -39.86 -32.57
CA SER A 438 19.30 -41.01 -32.80
C SER A 438 18.48 -42.30 -33.00
N ASP A 439 18.90 -43.19 -33.90
CA ASP A 439 18.25 -44.51 -34.13
C ASP A 439 18.20 -45.37 -32.85
N LEU A 440 19.03 -45.06 -31.85
CA LEU A 440 19.03 -45.71 -30.55
C LEU A 440 17.85 -45.26 -29.65
N ASP A 441 17.38 -44.01 -29.79
CA ASP A 441 16.19 -43.50 -29.09
C ASP A 441 14.89 -44.10 -29.64
N ALA A 442 14.91 -44.52 -30.92
CA ALA A 442 13.79 -45.21 -31.56
C ALA A 442 13.69 -46.70 -31.15
N LEU A 443 14.79 -47.31 -30.71
CA LEU A 443 14.86 -48.71 -30.25
C LEU A 443 14.64 -48.86 -28.74
N LEU A 444 14.91 -47.80 -27.97
CA LEU A 444 14.73 -47.74 -26.52
C LEU A 444 13.40 -47.08 -26.11
N ASP A 445 12.37 -47.17 -26.96
CA ASP A 445 11.04 -46.61 -26.71
C ASP A 445 10.30 -47.39 -25.58
N ILE A 446 10.88 -47.37 -24.39
CA ILE A 446 10.20 -47.36 -23.10
C ILE A 446 9.93 -45.89 -22.80
N ARG A 447 9.28 -45.17 -23.72
CA ARG A 447 8.46 -44.04 -23.29
C ARG A 447 7.33 -44.69 -22.49
N PRO A 448 7.12 -44.37 -21.19
CA PRO A 448 5.81 -44.60 -20.65
C PRO A 448 4.88 -43.88 -21.63
N HIS A 449 3.95 -44.61 -22.24
CA HIS A 449 2.84 -43.98 -22.92
C HIS A 449 2.22 -43.04 -21.89
N ILE A 450 2.58 -41.75 -21.95
CA ILE A 450 1.73 -40.67 -21.49
C ILE A 450 0.59 -40.75 -22.50
N HIS A 451 -0.31 -41.71 -22.27
CA HIS A 451 -1.64 -41.65 -22.78
C HIS A 451 -2.13 -40.29 -22.30
N SER A 452 -2.23 -39.34 -23.24
CA SER A 452 -3.10 -38.19 -23.12
C SER A 452 -4.51 -38.75 -22.99
N ASP A 453 -4.82 -39.23 -21.79
CA ASP A 453 -6.11 -39.80 -21.49
C ASP A 453 -7.08 -38.62 -21.44
N PRO A 454 -8.10 -38.59 -22.32
CA PRO A 454 -9.08 -37.52 -22.32
C PRO A 454 -10.03 -37.75 -21.14
N SER A 455 -9.60 -37.36 -19.93
CA SER A 455 -10.44 -37.41 -18.74
C SER A 455 -10.33 -36.12 -17.93
N THR A 456 -11.38 -35.32 -18.14
CA THR A 456 -12.17 -34.58 -17.13
C THR A 456 -11.38 -33.74 -16.13
N SER A 457 -11.62 -32.42 -16.14
CA SER A 457 -11.13 -31.42 -15.17
C SER A 457 -11.06 -31.88 -13.70
N GLU A 458 -11.91 -32.81 -13.29
CA GLU A 458 -11.88 -33.46 -11.97
C GLU A 458 -10.61 -34.27 -11.69
N HIS A 459 -10.07 -34.99 -12.68
CA HIS A 459 -8.84 -35.75 -12.53
C HIS A 459 -7.62 -34.83 -12.41
N GLU A 460 -7.63 -33.69 -13.12
CA GLU A 460 -6.61 -32.65 -12.98
C GLU A 460 -6.59 -32.07 -11.57
N LEU A 461 -7.76 -31.68 -11.05
CA LEU A 461 -7.91 -31.19 -9.69
C LEU A 461 -7.50 -32.22 -8.64
N ALA A 462 -7.89 -33.49 -8.80
CA ALA A 462 -7.50 -34.56 -7.88
C ALA A 462 -5.98 -34.73 -7.82
N ARG A 463 -5.31 -34.82 -8.98
CA ARG A 463 -3.84 -34.94 -9.06
C ARG A 463 -3.11 -33.76 -8.41
N TYR A 464 -3.57 -32.53 -8.65
CA TYR A 464 -2.98 -31.35 -8.03
C TYR A 464 -3.09 -31.38 -6.49
N LEU A 465 -4.27 -31.77 -5.97
CA LEU A 465 -4.53 -31.84 -4.54
C LEU A 465 -3.78 -32.98 -3.84
N GLU A 466 -3.51 -34.09 -4.54
CA GLU A 466 -2.73 -35.22 -4.04
C GLU A 466 -1.22 -34.92 -3.94
N LYS A 467 -0.68 -34.03 -4.79
CA LYS A 467 0.73 -33.65 -4.70
C LYS A 467 1.04 -33.05 -3.32
N PRO A 468 2.22 -33.34 -2.74
CA PRO A 468 2.61 -32.77 -1.46
C PRO A 468 2.68 -31.25 -1.52
N ARG A 469 2.41 -30.59 -0.39
CA ARG A 469 2.57 -29.15 -0.26
C ARG A 469 4.04 -28.78 -0.42
N ARG A 470 4.31 -27.73 -1.17
CA ARG A 470 5.66 -27.20 -1.40
C ARG A 470 5.66 -25.71 -1.13
N LYS A 471 6.70 -25.25 -0.46
CA LYS A 471 6.90 -23.84 -0.14
C LYS A 471 7.73 -23.22 -1.26
N VAL A 472 7.02 -22.82 -2.31
CA VAL A 472 7.55 -22.27 -3.56
C VAL A 472 6.65 -21.11 -3.98
N ASP A 473 7.18 -20.19 -4.78
CA ASP A 473 6.37 -19.15 -5.39
C ASP A 473 5.27 -19.78 -6.24
N PRO A 474 3.99 -19.41 -6.07
CA PRO A 474 2.91 -19.99 -6.86
C PRO A 474 3.09 -19.80 -8.37
N LEU A 475 3.60 -18.65 -8.83
CA LEU A 475 3.84 -18.38 -10.25
C LEU A 475 4.93 -19.28 -10.82
N GLU A 476 6.01 -19.50 -10.08
CA GLU A 476 7.09 -20.41 -10.48
C GLU A 476 6.57 -21.86 -10.56
N PHE A 477 5.79 -22.30 -9.57
CA PHE A 477 5.18 -23.62 -9.60
C PHE A 477 4.28 -23.81 -10.83
N TRP A 478 3.39 -22.86 -11.10
CA TRP A 478 2.46 -22.99 -12.22
C TRP A 478 3.15 -22.85 -13.58
N LYS A 479 4.25 -22.11 -13.66
CA LYS A 479 5.12 -22.06 -14.84
C LYS A 479 5.72 -23.43 -15.16
N GLU A 480 6.22 -24.13 -14.15
CA GLU A 480 6.80 -25.47 -14.32
C GLU A 480 5.76 -26.55 -14.64
N HIS A 481 4.51 -26.36 -14.19
CA HIS A 481 3.45 -27.35 -14.27
C HIS A 481 2.32 -26.98 -15.24
N GLU A 482 2.52 -25.97 -16.10
CA GLU A 482 1.51 -25.50 -17.06
C GLU A 482 1.06 -26.62 -18.00
N ASP A 483 2.01 -27.42 -18.50
CA ASP A 483 1.74 -28.57 -19.39
C ASP A 483 1.10 -29.76 -18.65
N GLU A 484 1.36 -29.91 -17.34
CA GLU A 484 0.79 -31.00 -16.53
C GLU A 484 -0.68 -30.72 -16.16
N PHE A 485 -1.00 -29.43 -15.97
CA PHE A 485 -2.28 -28.93 -15.47
C PHE A 485 -2.81 -27.75 -16.31
N PRO A 486 -3.19 -27.96 -17.59
CA PRO A 486 -3.54 -26.86 -18.50
C PRO A 486 -4.84 -26.11 -18.13
N ILE A 487 -5.80 -26.78 -17.48
CA ILE A 487 -7.07 -26.15 -17.08
C ILE A 487 -6.85 -25.34 -15.79
N LEU A 488 -6.18 -25.92 -14.80
CA LEU A 488 -5.90 -25.26 -13.52
C LEU A 488 -4.89 -24.13 -13.68
N SER A 489 -3.89 -24.27 -14.55
CA SER A 489 -2.93 -23.19 -14.85
C SER A 489 -3.65 -21.98 -15.44
N SER A 490 -4.64 -22.19 -16.32
CA SER A 490 -5.51 -21.13 -16.85
C SER A 490 -6.33 -20.45 -15.74
N VAL A 491 -6.88 -21.23 -14.80
CA VAL A 491 -7.61 -20.69 -13.64
C VAL A 491 -6.67 -19.93 -12.70
N ALA A 492 -5.46 -20.44 -12.46
CA ALA A 492 -4.45 -19.82 -11.61
C ALA A 492 -3.99 -18.48 -12.19
N ARG A 493 -3.81 -18.40 -13.50
CA ARG A 493 -3.46 -17.15 -14.20
C ARG A 493 -4.49 -16.04 -13.97
N ASP A 494 -5.76 -16.39 -14.01
CA ASP A 494 -6.86 -15.44 -13.79
C ASP A 494 -7.02 -15.07 -12.31
N ILE A 495 -7.06 -16.06 -11.41
CA ILE A 495 -7.33 -15.84 -9.98
C ILE A 495 -6.15 -15.20 -9.25
N LEU A 496 -4.93 -15.71 -9.44
CA LEU A 496 -3.75 -15.18 -8.74
C LEU A 496 -3.44 -13.74 -9.17
N SER A 497 -3.93 -13.31 -10.33
CA SER A 497 -3.79 -11.93 -10.79
C SER A 497 -4.53 -10.90 -9.93
N ILE A 498 -5.53 -11.34 -9.15
CA ILE A 498 -6.38 -10.47 -8.35
C ILE A 498 -5.52 -9.81 -7.24
N PRO A 499 -5.42 -8.47 -7.21
CA PRO A 499 -4.76 -7.81 -6.10
C PRO A 499 -5.68 -7.80 -4.88
N ALA A 500 -5.16 -8.12 -3.69
CA ALA A 500 -5.89 -7.99 -2.44
C ALA A 500 -6.03 -6.52 -1.99
N THR A 501 -5.27 -5.60 -2.60
CA THR A 501 -5.20 -4.18 -2.20
C THR A 501 -5.13 -3.25 -3.41
N GLY A 502 -5.51 -1.99 -3.19
CA GLY A 502 -5.32 -0.90 -4.14
C GLY A 502 -3.90 -0.33 -4.15
N ALA A 503 -2.90 -1.06 -3.64
CA ALA A 503 -1.54 -0.55 -3.42
C ALA A 503 -0.88 0.06 -4.66
N GLY A 504 -1.09 -0.53 -5.84
CA GLY A 504 -0.61 0.05 -7.10
C GLY A 504 -1.17 1.45 -7.34
N VAL A 505 -2.46 1.64 -7.05
CA VAL A 505 -3.13 2.93 -7.19
C VAL A 505 -2.65 3.95 -6.15
N GLU A 506 -2.43 3.52 -4.90
CA GLU A 506 -1.87 4.39 -3.84
C GLU A 506 -0.47 4.91 -4.21
N ARG A 507 0.39 4.04 -4.80
CA ARG A 507 1.72 4.44 -5.30
C ARG A 507 1.63 5.50 -6.41
N LEU A 508 0.62 5.40 -7.27
CA LEU A 508 0.36 6.40 -8.30
C LEU A 508 -0.01 7.76 -7.69
N PHE A 509 -0.76 7.79 -6.59
CA PHE A 509 -1.12 9.04 -5.94
C PHE A 509 0.05 9.71 -5.24
N ASN A 510 1.00 8.93 -4.71
CA ASN A 510 2.26 9.50 -4.22
C ASN A 510 3.01 10.20 -5.36
N SER A 511 3.17 9.53 -6.50
CA SER A 511 3.78 10.13 -7.69
C SER A 511 2.99 11.34 -8.23
N ALA A 512 1.66 11.32 -8.13
CA ALA A 512 0.79 12.41 -8.54
C ALA A 512 0.94 13.64 -7.64
N ARG A 513 1.22 13.47 -6.34
CA ARG A 513 1.53 14.59 -5.43
C ARG A 513 2.77 15.33 -5.87
N ASP A 514 3.80 14.63 -6.35
CA ASP A 514 5.04 15.24 -6.87
C ASP A 514 4.78 16.03 -8.16
N VAL A 515 3.87 15.54 -9.01
CA VAL A 515 3.46 16.25 -10.23
C VAL A 515 2.65 17.49 -9.88
N CYS A 516 1.71 17.36 -8.94
CA CYS A 516 0.80 18.40 -8.46
C CYS A 516 1.43 19.28 -7.37
N HIS A 517 2.72 19.57 -7.47
CA HIS A 517 3.46 20.36 -6.50
C HIS A 517 3.05 21.85 -6.48
N TYR A 518 3.28 22.56 -5.36
CA TYR A 518 2.91 23.97 -5.19
C TYR A 518 3.53 24.91 -6.25
N ARG A 519 4.73 24.58 -6.74
CA ARG A 519 5.39 25.33 -7.84
C ARG A 519 4.76 25.07 -9.23
N ARG A 520 3.84 24.10 -9.35
CA ARG A 520 3.14 23.69 -10.57
C ARG A 520 1.60 23.81 -10.44
N GLY A 521 1.09 24.65 -9.53
CA GLY A 521 -0.33 24.75 -9.18
C GLY A 521 -1.31 25.31 -10.23
N ARG A 522 -0.91 25.40 -11.50
CA ARG A 522 -1.77 25.82 -12.63
C ARG A 522 -1.85 24.80 -13.77
N LEU A 523 -1.39 23.56 -13.54
CA LEU A 523 -1.56 22.51 -14.54
C LEU A 523 -3.04 22.17 -14.70
N SER A 524 -3.51 22.07 -15.94
CA SER A 524 -4.86 21.57 -16.18
C SER A 524 -4.94 20.09 -15.81
N ALA A 525 -6.12 19.62 -15.41
CA ALA A 525 -6.32 18.22 -15.04
C ALA A 525 -5.92 17.26 -16.17
N LYS A 526 -6.18 17.66 -17.43
CA LYS A 526 -5.73 16.95 -18.63
C LYS A 526 -4.20 16.84 -18.73
N THR A 527 -3.48 17.91 -18.37
CA THR A 527 -2.01 17.90 -18.38
C THR A 527 -1.46 16.98 -17.29
N ILE A 528 -2.08 16.98 -16.12
CA ILE A 528 -1.71 16.08 -15.01
C ILE A 528 -1.94 14.63 -15.43
N GLN A 529 -3.10 14.30 -15.98
CA GLN A 529 -3.39 12.99 -16.56
C GLN A 529 -2.32 12.57 -17.56
N ASP A 530 -2.03 13.40 -18.57
CA ASP A 530 -1.07 13.06 -19.61
C ASP A 530 0.33 12.78 -19.01
N ILE A 531 0.79 13.63 -18.07
CA ILE A 531 2.06 13.44 -17.36
C ILE A 531 2.05 12.14 -16.54
N MET A 532 0.99 11.86 -15.79
CA MET A 532 0.88 10.66 -14.98
C MET A 532 0.94 9.39 -15.83
N MET A 533 0.13 9.36 -16.91
CA MET A 533 0.14 8.25 -17.86
C MET A 533 1.53 8.01 -18.46
N PHE A 534 2.30 9.09 -18.73
CA PHE A 534 3.66 8.98 -19.25
C PHE A 534 4.73 8.62 -18.22
N ARG A 535 4.65 9.14 -16.99
CA ARG A 535 5.65 8.82 -15.94
C ARG A 535 5.58 7.33 -15.59
N CYS A 536 4.37 6.80 -15.48
CA CYS A 536 4.17 5.38 -15.17
C CYS A 536 4.77 4.48 -16.25
N LYS A 537 4.71 4.89 -17.53
CA LYS A 537 5.42 4.21 -18.62
C LYS A 537 6.93 4.03 -18.34
N THR A 538 7.60 5.06 -17.81
CA THR A 538 9.06 5.02 -17.60
C THR A 538 9.49 4.40 -16.26
N GLN A 539 8.56 4.22 -15.32
CA GLN A 539 8.85 3.92 -13.91
C GLN A 539 8.46 2.51 -13.46
N PHE A 540 7.73 1.72 -14.25
CA PHE A 540 7.52 0.30 -13.93
C PHE A 540 8.80 -0.56 -14.13
N ASP A 541 9.76 -0.08 -14.93
CA ASP A 541 11.08 -0.70 -15.14
C ASP A 541 12.24 -0.02 -14.37
N ILE A 542 12.01 1.16 -13.80
CA ILE A 542 13.00 1.87 -12.98
C ILE A 542 12.52 1.75 -11.55
N GLU A 543 13.21 0.95 -10.74
CA GLU A 543 13.16 1.05 -9.28
C GLU A 543 13.12 2.54 -8.96
N ILE A 544 12.05 2.99 -8.31
CA ILE A 544 12.04 4.32 -7.74
C ILE A 544 13.16 4.27 -6.69
N GLU A 545 14.39 4.58 -7.10
CA GLU A 545 15.27 5.34 -6.24
C GLU A 545 14.38 6.48 -5.80
N GLU A 546 13.94 6.41 -4.55
CA GLU A 546 13.41 7.53 -3.80
C GLU A 546 14.47 8.63 -3.97
N LEU A 547 14.38 9.39 -5.06
CA LEU A 547 15.13 10.62 -5.22
C LEU A 547 14.74 11.38 -3.96
N PRO A 548 15.68 11.70 -3.07
CA PRO A 548 15.35 12.38 -1.84
C PRO A 548 14.63 13.65 -2.27
N ASP A 549 13.34 13.72 -1.95
CA ASP A 549 12.54 14.89 -2.17
C ASP A 549 13.25 16.06 -1.49
N GLU A 550 13.94 16.89 -2.27
CA GLU A 550 14.74 18.00 -1.73
C GLU A 550 13.85 19.01 -0.96
N ASP A 551 12.52 18.92 -1.08
CA ASP A 551 11.53 19.81 -0.47
C ASP A 551 10.39 19.06 0.30
N MET A 552 10.57 17.81 0.76
CA MET A 552 9.62 17.16 1.69
C MET A 552 9.55 17.97 3.00
N SER A 553 8.35 18.12 3.58
CA SER A 553 8.25 18.74 4.91
C SER A 553 9.11 17.92 5.87
N LEU A 554 9.84 18.59 6.76
CA LEU A 554 10.73 17.91 7.68
C LEU A 554 10.02 16.82 8.50
N ASP A 555 8.75 17.03 8.83
CA ASP A 555 7.92 16.06 9.54
C ASP A 555 7.69 14.79 8.68
N SER A 556 7.48 14.93 7.38
CA SER A 556 7.33 13.79 6.46
C SER A 556 8.64 13.04 6.25
N ILE A 557 9.79 13.74 6.26
CA ILE A 557 11.12 13.11 6.25
C ILE A 557 11.32 12.29 7.53
N GLN A 558 11.02 12.86 8.69
CA GLN A 558 11.16 12.16 9.97
C GLN A 558 10.26 10.94 10.08
N GLU A 559 9.03 11.01 9.55
CA GLU A 559 8.13 9.86 9.44
C GLU A 559 8.69 8.77 8.52
N ALA A 560 9.20 9.14 7.34
CA ALA A 560 9.81 8.19 6.40
C ALA A 560 11.07 7.53 6.97
N ASP A 561 11.92 8.29 7.67
CA ASP A 561 13.08 7.75 8.39
C ASP A 561 12.67 6.75 9.47
N GLU A 562 11.61 7.07 10.23
CA GLU A 562 11.07 6.16 11.24
C GLU A 562 10.52 4.89 10.63
N GLN A 563 9.80 5.00 9.51
CA GLN A 563 9.27 3.85 8.79
C GLN A 563 10.39 2.95 8.27
N ARG A 564 11.43 3.52 7.66
CA ARG A 564 12.59 2.73 7.18
C ARG A 564 13.28 1.99 8.30
N GLU A 565 13.43 2.62 9.46
CA GLU A 565 14.06 1.95 10.60
C GLU A 565 13.12 0.97 11.33
N ALA A 566 11.80 1.20 11.30
CA ALA A 566 10.80 0.20 11.74
C ALA A 566 10.82 -1.09 10.92
N GLU A 567 11.17 -0.99 9.64
CA GLU A 567 11.32 -2.16 8.76
C GLU A 567 12.63 -2.91 9.02
N LEU A 568 13.65 -2.25 9.57
CA LEU A 568 14.97 -2.83 9.85
C LEU A 568 15.09 -3.47 11.24
N THR A 569 14.31 -3.00 12.22
CA THR A 569 14.39 -3.48 13.60
C THR A 569 13.12 -4.23 14.00
N THR A 570 13.27 -5.37 14.64
CA THR A 570 12.15 -6.18 15.15
C THR A 570 12.01 -6.11 16.68
N ASP A 571 12.70 -5.17 17.33
CA ASP A 571 12.68 -4.99 18.78
C ASP A 571 11.32 -4.44 19.22
N MET A 572 10.51 -5.31 19.83
CA MET A 572 9.19 -4.95 20.33
C MET A 572 9.08 -5.20 21.84
N PRO A 573 8.28 -4.38 22.55
CA PRO A 573 8.10 -4.54 23.99
C PRO A 573 7.48 -5.90 24.33
N GLU A 574 7.89 -6.46 25.46
CA GLU A 574 7.29 -7.68 25.98
C GLU A 574 5.77 -7.55 26.17
N PRO A 575 4.99 -8.59 25.81
CA PRO A 575 3.57 -8.63 26.11
C PRO A 575 3.34 -8.63 27.62
N ILE A 576 2.23 -8.03 28.06
CA ILE A 576 1.86 -7.90 29.48
C ILE A 576 2.01 -9.25 30.21
N SER A 577 2.84 -9.27 31.26
CA SER A 577 3.08 -10.45 32.10
C SER A 577 1.96 -10.67 33.14
N ASP A 578 1.67 -11.94 33.41
CA ASP A 578 0.61 -12.36 34.32
C ASP A 578 0.83 -11.90 35.77
N GLY A 579 2.08 -11.63 36.18
CA GLY A 579 2.46 -11.18 37.52
C GLY A 579 2.30 -9.67 37.81
N GLU A 580 1.82 -8.88 36.85
CA GLU A 580 1.88 -7.40 36.90
C GLU A 580 0.55 -6.73 37.26
N ASP A 581 -0.02 -7.13 38.39
CA ASP A 581 -1.13 -6.38 39.01
C ASP A 581 -0.62 -5.28 39.97
N SER A 582 0.71 -5.07 40.02
CA SER A 582 1.36 -3.99 40.77
C SER A 582 2.10 -3.01 39.85
N GLU A 583 2.08 -1.72 40.20
CA GLU A 583 2.71 -0.65 39.41
C GLU A 583 4.24 -0.74 39.35
N ASP A 584 4.87 -1.68 40.08
CA ASP A 584 6.31 -1.68 40.37
C ASP A 584 7.13 -2.84 39.80
N ASN A 585 6.54 -3.85 39.15
CA ASN A 585 7.34 -4.95 38.58
C ASN A 585 7.85 -4.64 37.17
N ASP A 586 9.16 -4.78 37.00
CA ASP A 586 9.91 -4.52 35.77
C ASP A 586 10.45 -5.84 35.22
N PRO A 587 10.02 -6.30 34.04
CA PRO A 587 10.87 -7.10 33.18
C PRO A 587 11.46 -6.18 32.12
N VAL A 588 12.76 -5.93 32.24
CA VAL A 588 13.58 -5.34 31.19
C VAL A 588 13.88 -6.46 30.19
N GLY A 589 13.01 -6.63 29.21
CA GLY A 589 13.23 -7.54 28.09
C GLY A 589 12.64 -6.98 26.82
N LEU A 590 13.48 -6.82 25.81
CA LEU A 590 13.04 -6.73 24.42
C LEU A 590 13.00 -8.17 23.94
N ILE A 591 11.85 -8.62 23.43
CA ILE A 591 11.79 -9.90 22.73
C ILE A 591 12.27 -9.65 21.31
N GLU A 592 13.28 -10.39 20.86
CA GLU A 592 13.48 -10.63 19.43
C GLU A 592 12.25 -11.39 18.94
N TYR A 593 11.33 -10.67 18.31
CA TYR A 593 10.19 -11.31 17.66
C TYR A 593 10.68 -12.04 16.41
N GLU A 594 11.03 -13.31 16.56
CA GLU A 594 10.83 -14.28 15.47
C GLU A 594 9.32 -14.51 15.35
N PHE A 595 8.63 -13.53 14.74
CA PHE A 595 7.35 -13.83 14.17
C PHE A 595 7.61 -14.84 13.05
N ILE A 596 7.30 -16.11 13.31
CA ILE A 596 7.19 -17.12 12.27
C ILE A 596 5.91 -16.80 11.47
N MET A 597 5.89 -15.66 10.77
CA MET A 597 5.69 -15.83 9.35
C MET A 597 6.93 -16.58 8.92
N GLU A 598 6.71 -17.80 8.50
CA GLU A 598 7.68 -18.55 7.73
C GLU A 598 7.98 -17.67 6.48
N SER A 599 8.83 -16.67 6.62
CA SER A 599 9.08 -15.63 5.64
C SER A 599 9.84 -16.29 4.50
N GLN A 600 9.19 -16.32 3.34
CA GLN A 600 9.81 -16.64 2.05
C GLN A 600 9.50 -15.50 1.10
N LEU A 601 9.97 -14.30 1.47
CA LEU A 601 10.23 -13.25 0.50
C LEU A 601 11.74 -13.30 0.23
N PRO A 602 12.21 -13.56 -1.00
CA PRO A 602 13.63 -13.49 -1.31
C PRO A 602 14.12 -12.05 -1.14
N CYS A 603 15.08 -11.85 -0.25
CA CYS A 603 15.89 -10.63 -0.25
C CYS A 603 16.64 -10.56 -1.59
N PRO A 604 16.59 -9.44 -2.34
CA PRO A 604 17.44 -9.29 -3.51
C PRO A 604 18.90 -9.31 -3.07
N SER A 605 19.70 -10.10 -3.77
CA SER A 605 21.13 -10.23 -3.54
C SER A 605 21.81 -8.91 -3.91
N ILE A 606 22.10 -8.08 -2.91
CA ILE A 606 22.94 -6.90 -3.05
C ILE A 606 24.37 -7.38 -3.32
N VAL A 607 24.77 -7.37 -4.59
CA VAL A 607 26.18 -7.45 -4.98
C VAL A 607 26.85 -6.16 -4.49
N PRO A 608 27.87 -6.21 -3.60
CA PRO A 608 28.54 -5.00 -3.15
C PRO A 608 29.38 -4.42 -4.29
N SER A 609 28.86 -3.39 -4.96
CA SER A 609 29.61 -2.56 -5.89
C SER A 609 30.60 -1.70 -5.11
N THR A 610 31.85 -2.14 -5.08
CA THR A 610 32.98 -1.39 -4.51
C THR A 610 33.36 -0.23 -5.43
N ARG A 611 32.72 0.94 -5.24
CA ARG A 611 33.24 2.21 -5.78
C ARG A 611 34.03 2.96 -4.71
N LYS A 612 35.36 2.85 -4.81
CA LYS A 612 36.33 3.72 -4.12
C LYS A 612 36.02 5.19 -4.42
N ARG A 613 35.58 5.94 -3.41
CA ARG A 613 35.60 7.41 -3.41
C ARG A 613 37.07 7.86 -3.42
N GLN A 614 37.55 8.37 -4.57
CA GLN A 614 38.75 9.21 -4.59
C GLN A 614 38.39 10.55 -3.94
N ARG A 615 38.88 10.74 -2.72
CA ARG A 615 38.88 12.02 -2.01
C ARG A 615 40.12 12.78 -2.49
N SER A 616 39.92 13.82 -3.29
CA SER A 616 40.99 14.75 -3.64
C SER A 616 41.25 15.66 -2.43
N GLU A 617 42.44 15.54 -1.87
CA GLU A 617 43.02 16.48 -0.92
C GLU A 617 43.35 17.79 -1.63
N LEU A 618 42.88 18.92 -1.09
CA LEU A 618 43.46 20.24 -1.34
C LEU A 618 43.57 20.99 -0.02
N VAL A 619 44.77 20.83 0.54
CA VAL A 619 45.62 21.72 1.35
C VAL A 619 45.07 23.10 1.72
N ASP A 620 45.18 23.38 3.03
CA ASP A 620 45.05 24.66 3.72
C ASP A 620 45.93 25.79 3.12
N SER A 621 45.38 26.99 3.07
CA SER A 621 46.18 28.21 3.24
C SER A 621 45.36 29.24 4.01
N GLU A 622 45.87 29.56 5.20
CA GLU A 622 45.50 30.70 6.05
C GLU A 622 45.64 32.01 5.26
N ASP A 623 44.70 32.93 5.42
CA ASP A 623 45.04 34.36 5.40
C ASP A 623 43.97 35.19 6.14
N GLU A 624 44.44 35.93 7.14
CA GLU A 624 43.69 36.93 7.90
C GLU A 624 43.40 38.17 7.04
N SER A 625 42.18 38.72 7.13
CA SER A 625 41.95 40.17 7.28
C SER A 625 40.46 40.55 7.21
N SER A 626 39.96 41.13 8.31
CA SER A 626 38.76 42.00 8.30
C SER A 626 39.05 43.30 7.54
N PRO A 627 38.06 43.97 6.93
CA PRO A 627 37.38 45.06 7.67
C PRO A 627 35.90 45.39 7.31
N HIS A 628 35.22 45.89 8.34
CA HIS A 628 34.24 46.99 8.39
C HIS A 628 32.90 47.00 7.60
N LEU A 629 31.83 47.13 8.40
CA LEU A 629 30.48 47.67 8.12
C LEU A 629 30.49 49.06 7.44
N PRO A 630 29.34 49.46 6.88
CA PRO A 630 28.65 50.60 7.49
C PRO A 630 27.12 50.48 7.65
N LEU A 631 26.66 51.11 8.72
CA LEU A 631 25.28 51.44 9.09
C LEU A 631 24.79 52.71 8.37
N TYR A 632 23.51 52.78 8.03
CA TYR A 632 22.61 53.96 7.93
C TYR A 632 21.17 53.38 7.80
N GLY A 633 20.09 53.84 8.45
CA GLY A 633 19.78 55.11 9.11
C GLY A 633 18.44 55.63 8.57
N ASP A 634 17.37 55.33 9.30
CA ASP A 634 16.04 55.95 9.50
C ASP A 634 15.30 56.88 8.48
N GLU A 635 13.97 56.79 8.61
CA GLU A 635 12.91 57.84 8.58
C GLU A 635 11.78 57.83 7.51
N VAL A 636 10.59 57.51 8.03
CA VAL A 636 9.29 58.24 7.98
C VAL A 636 8.60 58.53 6.62
N GLY A 637 7.33 58.10 6.52
CA GLY A 637 6.37 58.64 5.53
C GLY A 637 4.96 58.05 5.59
N THR A 638 4.12 58.54 6.50
CA THR A 638 2.66 58.33 6.54
C THR A 638 1.94 58.88 5.29
N GLN A 639 0.96 58.15 4.73
CA GLN A 639 -0.23 58.75 4.12
C GLN A 639 -1.44 57.79 4.00
N ARG A 640 -2.62 58.40 4.03
CA ARG A 640 -3.97 57.85 4.32
C ARG A 640 -4.65 57.16 3.11
N ARG A 641 -5.58 56.24 3.46
CA ARG A 641 -6.72 55.59 2.74
C ARG A 641 -7.54 56.53 1.79
N PRO A 642 -8.45 56.06 0.89
CA PRO A 642 -9.37 54.90 1.04
C PRO A 642 -9.81 54.09 -0.21
N GLY A 643 -10.48 52.95 0.01
CA GLY A 643 -11.25 52.23 -1.02
C GLY A 643 -11.93 50.97 -0.49
N LEU A 644 -13.17 51.10 -0.01
CA LEU A 644 -14.06 49.99 0.37
C LEU A 644 -14.43 49.13 -0.85
N ARG A 645 -14.41 47.81 -0.70
CA ARG A 645 -15.31 46.91 -1.44
C ARG A 645 -15.85 45.81 -0.52
N GLU A 646 -17.17 45.68 -0.56
CA GLU A 646 -18.02 44.86 0.29
C GLU A 646 -17.66 43.37 0.25
N VAL A 647 -17.53 42.76 1.43
CA VAL A 647 -17.49 41.30 1.59
C VAL A 647 -18.93 40.79 1.64
N ARG A 648 -19.40 40.19 0.54
CA ARG A 648 -20.62 39.38 0.55
C ARG A 648 -20.38 38.13 1.39
N LYS A 649 -21.06 38.05 2.54
CA LYS A 649 -21.26 36.80 3.30
C LYS A 649 -21.95 35.78 2.39
N ARG A 650 -21.26 34.69 2.03
CA ARG A 650 -21.89 33.45 1.59
C ARG A 650 -21.93 32.50 2.77
N GLY A 651 -23.12 31.97 3.04
CA GLY A 651 -23.41 31.08 4.17
C GLY A 651 -22.58 29.80 4.12
N LYS A 652 -22.26 29.30 5.31
CA LYS A 652 -21.71 27.96 5.54
C LYS A 652 -22.64 26.90 4.92
N PRO A 653 -22.15 26.00 4.06
CA PRO A 653 -22.77 24.70 3.89
C PRO A 653 -22.45 23.85 5.13
N SER A 654 -23.41 23.00 5.50
CA SER A 654 -23.39 22.08 6.64
C SER A 654 -22.21 21.11 6.60
N ASP A 655 -21.62 20.90 7.78
CA ASP A 655 -20.70 19.81 8.12
C ASP A 655 -21.41 18.47 7.86
N ASP A 656 -21.07 17.81 6.75
CA ASP A 656 -21.20 16.35 6.52
C ASP A 656 -20.83 16.06 5.06
N GLN A 657 -19.53 16.05 4.76
CA GLN A 657 -18.91 15.37 3.60
C GLN A 657 -17.41 15.69 3.61
N PHE A 658 -16.62 14.79 3.01
CA PHE A 658 -15.16 14.85 2.84
C PHE A 658 -14.34 14.21 3.97
N VAL A 659 -14.39 12.89 4.01
CA VAL A 659 -13.24 12.05 4.40
C VAL A 659 -12.39 11.90 3.14
N SER A 660 -11.12 12.32 3.18
CA SER A 660 -10.15 11.80 2.21
C SER A 660 -9.96 10.33 2.56
N TYR A 661 -10.32 9.44 1.63
CA TYR A 661 -10.07 8.02 1.78
C TYR A 661 -8.57 7.75 1.67
#